data_AF-A0A5D0HTD7-F1
#
_entry.id   AF-A0A5D0HTD7-F1
#
_cell.length_a   1.000
_cell.length_b   1.000
_cell.length_c   1.000
_cell.angle_alpha   90.00
_cell.angle_beta   90.00
_cell.angle_gamma   90.00
#
_symmetry.space_group_name_H-M   'P 1'
#
loop_
_entity.id
_entity.type
_entity.pdbx_description
1 polymer ?
#
loop_
_entity_poly.entity_id
_entity_poly.type
_entity_poly.pdbx_seq_one_letter_code
_entity_poly.pdbx_strand_id
1 'polypeptide(L)'
;MKKDLLLLFFLSLTAFLSAQNTYYVATDGDDANAGTMASPFKTFNKVVSEMSAGDTCVIREGVYEEELVINKNGSAGNYLTFKAADGEVVEVRATAKLSGWQVHSGSIYKVSVDMQVKDGDDMDSNDVTYKTRYRAVYHNNEYMDLARWPNNTDNNRWTVDCHPVENGDGSHFVVSGIQNIDWTGGLVYYLGAHSGASWTREITSSSSTRIDFTSVDTSRWPFSTHNPQTWRNYPGNNRGQLFLFNKLEALDHAREWYYDDTAKVLYFQTADGSMPADNTVEYATRKFAAQIQGDYIKIEGINFFGGSVKIHNNADNNQLLNCKIVHGSEGHDSLKNTSAQVGEASIEILGDNTLVKGCAINHSSVSGILIAGWAADDCILEGNTISNTDYVGIHASPIRTSGDNIKIVKNTIFNTGRDGMYVAGQNCEIAYNDVSASQKINSDSGVFYTVGNDNLKNNEIHHNWFHDATAPSYSHNPSDPGKAAGIYLDNDSKGYTVHHNVVWNVSWSGYQVNWNNTHLDFFHNTIWNAERAMDSWDINGPQENNKVYNSFANTGDWFTKTATDFDIQNSPIFSDSPFEDASTQNFMPKSSSSLVDQGQVITGFNKSFKGTAPDIGAYERGGTRWTAGVNAIEDTGEPLDWSIYDTQFRIKVNAETCPDADNGKVNILADVELEYVVTFNSNDTEFTKETTIENLAPGNYTLCIALKSEPNESQCYEVEIKETEGLSGKTILNKDNYTVNITQGTPPFNVVVNNELVLQTSDYSFSVPVNQGDIVEVISDKDCEGKLIESIDFYKNITAYPNPTTGDFQFVLPVDEGNILIEVYNIHSQMLSSRVYTIQSGVVNMTIENNEPGIYFAKIITNQPRIIKIIKN
;
A
#
# COMPACT_ATOMS: atom_id res chain seq x y z
N MET A 1 85.83 -32.92 -17.00
CA MET A 1 85.29 -31.97 -16.00
C MET A 1 84.25 -31.12 -16.70
N LYS A 2 82.97 -31.33 -16.38
CA LYS A 2 81.84 -30.52 -16.86
C LYS A 2 81.86 -29.16 -16.16
N LYS A 3 81.58 -28.08 -16.89
CA LYS A 3 81.03 -26.84 -16.33
C LYS A 3 80.00 -26.29 -17.29
N ASP A 4 78.84 -26.03 -16.69
CA ASP A 4 77.56 -25.71 -17.29
C ASP A 4 77.51 -24.28 -17.83
N LEU A 5 76.81 -24.09 -18.94
CA LEU A 5 76.42 -22.78 -19.44
C LEU A 5 74.88 -22.67 -19.36
N LEU A 6 74.44 -21.86 -18.41
CA LEU A 6 73.05 -21.51 -18.15
C LEU A 6 72.55 -20.57 -19.27
N LEU A 7 71.52 -20.98 -20.01
CA LEU A 7 70.81 -20.11 -20.97
C LEU A 7 69.66 -19.41 -20.23
N LEU A 8 69.75 -18.09 -20.06
CA LEU A 8 68.64 -17.26 -19.57
C LEU A 8 67.65 -17.01 -20.71
N PHE A 9 66.41 -17.48 -20.54
CA PHE A 9 65.27 -17.16 -21.40
C PHE A 9 64.63 -15.86 -20.86
N PHE A 10 64.83 -14.74 -21.55
CA PHE A 10 64.14 -13.48 -21.24
C PHE A 10 62.76 -13.51 -21.92
N LEU A 11 61.72 -13.81 -21.14
CA LEU A 11 60.32 -13.67 -21.56
C LEU A 11 59.96 -12.17 -21.46
N SER A 12 59.88 -11.49 -22.61
CA SER A 12 59.39 -10.13 -22.70
C SER A 12 57.86 -10.15 -22.69
N LEU A 13 57.26 -9.91 -21.52
CA LEU A 13 55.83 -9.65 -21.40
C LEU A 13 55.58 -8.19 -21.82
N THR A 14 55.42 -7.94 -23.13
CA THR A 14 54.89 -6.65 -23.60
C THR A 14 53.38 -6.67 -23.40
N ALA A 15 52.91 -6.04 -22.32
CA ALA A 15 51.51 -5.67 -22.21
C ALA A 15 51.25 -4.59 -23.28
N PHE A 16 50.60 -4.98 -24.37
CA PHE A 16 50.03 -4.00 -25.30
C PHE A 16 48.90 -3.28 -24.56
N LEU A 17 49.12 -2.04 -24.14
CA LEU A 17 48.03 -1.10 -23.88
C LEU A 17 47.32 -0.88 -25.22
N SER A 18 46.25 -1.63 -25.48
CA SER A 18 45.35 -1.31 -26.58
C SER A 18 44.67 0.01 -26.25
N ALA A 19 44.80 1.01 -27.11
CA ALA A 19 44.05 2.24 -26.98
C ALA A 19 42.55 1.91 -27.18
N GLN A 20 41.72 2.22 -26.18
CA GLN A 20 40.28 2.09 -26.27
C GLN A 20 39.77 3.14 -27.27
N ASN A 21 39.19 2.69 -28.37
CA ASN A 21 38.63 3.58 -29.39
C ASN A 21 37.16 3.89 -29.07
N THR A 22 36.72 5.08 -29.47
CA THR A 22 35.30 5.46 -29.44
C THR A 22 34.82 5.65 -30.87
N TYR A 23 33.83 4.86 -31.25
CA TYR A 23 33.14 4.95 -32.53
C TYR A 23 31.75 5.54 -32.38
N TYR A 24 31.24 6.17 -33.42
CA TYR A 24 29.92 6.78 -33.45
C TYR A 24 29.06 6.18 -34.57
N VAL A 25 27.80 5.91 -34.26
CA VAL A 25 26.77 5.49 -35.24
C VAL A 25 25.65 6.53 -35.25
N ALA A 26 25.19 6.95 -36.42
CA ALA A 26 24.11 7.92 -36.60
C ALA A 26 23.23 7.56 -37.80
N THR A 27 21.93 7.88 -37.74
CA THR A 27 20.98 7.60 -38.84
C THR A 27 21.30 8.34 -40.15
N ASP A 28 21.98 9.48 -40.04
CA ASP A 28 22.49 10.30 -41.15
C ASP A 28 23.98 10.03 -41.48
N GLY A 29 24.58 9.00 -40.88
CA GLY A 29 25.95 8.58 -41.12
C GLY A 29 26.18 7.88 -42.47
N ASP A 30 27.43 7.46 -42.69
CA ASP A 30 27.85 6.68 -43.86
C ASP A 30 28.89 5.62 -43.42
N ASP A 31 28.75 4.38 -43.85
CA ASP A 31 29.67 3.29 -43.51
C ASP A 31 31.06 3.43 -44.17
N ALA A 32 31.21 4.36 -45.12
CA ALA A 32 32.50 4.79 -45.64
C ALA A 32 33.24 5.80 -44.72
N ASN A 33 32.56 6.37 -43.73
CA ASN A 33 33.17 7.32 -42.79
C ASN A 33 34.17 6.62 -41.85
N ALA A 34 34.92 7.41 -41.08
CA ALA A 34 35.90 6.89 -40.12
C ALA A 34 35.30 6.48 -38.76
N GLY A 35 33.97 6.59 -38.57
CA GLY A 35 33.29 6.29 -37.31
C GLY A 35 33.57 7.30 -36.19
N THR A 36 34.01 8.52 -36.51
CA THR A 36 34.25 9.58 -35.51
C THR A 36 32.98 10.38 -35.23
N MET A 37 32.94 11.18 -34.18
CA MET A 37 31.77 12.03 -33.85
C MET A 37 31.35 12.96 -35.02
N ALA A 38 32.33 13.46 -35.79
CA ALA A 38 32.08 14.36 -36.92
C ALA A 38 31.76 13.62 -38.24
N SER A 39 32.03 12.31 -38.28
CA SER A 39 31.79 11.45 -39.46
C SER A 39 31.46 10.05 -38.95
N PRO A 40 30.23 9.85 -38.44
CA PRO A 40 29.80 8.59 -37.84
C PRO A 40 29.54 7.51 -38.91
N PHE A 41 29.63 6.25 -38.51
CA PHE A 41 29.11 5.13 -39.30
C PHE A 41 27.58 5.21 -39.37
N LYS A 42 26.99 4.48 -40.34
CA LYS A 42 25.55 4.40 -40.50
C LYS A 42 24.97 3.18 -39.80
N THR A 43 25.62 2.02 -39.90
CA THR A 43 25.06 0.73 -39.49
C THR A 43 25.72 0.11 -38.26
N PHE A 44 24.97 -0.70 -37.52
CA PHE A 44 25.51 -1.50 -36.41
C PHE A 44 26.51 -2.54 -36.89
N ASN A 45 26.24 -3.19 -38.02
CA ASN A 45 27.17 -4.18 -38.59
C ASN A 45 28.55 -3.55 -38.87
N LYS A 46 28.57 -2.33 -39.44
CA LYS A 46 29.83 -1.65 -39.70
C LYS A 46 30.62 -1.39 -38.41
N VAL A 47 30.01 -0.80 -37.38
CA VAL A 47 30.75 -0.51 -36.15
C VAL A 47 31.21 -1.78 -35.43
N VAL A 48 30.39 -2.83 -35.38
CA VAL A 48 30.77 -4.12 -34.78
C VAL A 48 31.97 -4.70 -35.53
N SER A 49 32.03 -4.59 -36.86
CA SER A 49 33.18 -5.07 -37.65
C SER A 49 34.51 -4.37 -37.34
N GLU A 50 34.49 -3.15 -36.82
CA GLU A 50 35.68 -2.35 -36.50
C GLU A 50 36.12 -2.46 -35.03
N MET A 51 35.17 -2.70 -34.11
CA MET A 51 35.46 -2.73 -32.67
C MET A 51 36.33 -3.92 -32.25
N SER A 52 37.17 -3.69 -31.24
CA SER A 52 37.95 -4.69 -30.49
C SER A 52 37.73 -4.52 -28.99
N ALA A 53 38.04 -5.54 -28.19
CA ALA A 53 37.77 -5.54 -26.75
C ALA A 53 38.21 -4.23 -26.05
N GLY A 54 37.29 -3.62 -25.29
CA GLY A 54 37.48 -2.33 -24.63
C GLY A 54 36.98 -1.12 -25.42
N ASP A 55 36.65 -1.27 -26.70
CA ASP A 55 36.10 -0.17 -27.51
C ASP A 55 34.66 0.19 -27.10
N THR A 56 34.28 1.44 -27.37
CA THR A 56 32.94 1.97 -27.12
C THR A 56 32.29 2.45 -28.41
N CYS A 57 31.05 2.05 -28.66
CA CYS A 57 30.16 2.60 -29.67
C CYS A 57 29.17 3.56 -28.98
N VAL A 58 29.20 4.83 -29.37
CA VAL A 58 28.23 5.86 -28.99
C VAL A 58 27.21 6.00 -30.12
N ILE A 59 25.95 5.68 -29.83
CA ILE A 59 24.86 5.70 -30.81
C ILE A 59 24.11 7.03 -30.66
N ARG A 60 23.97 7.78 -31.75
CA ARG A 60 23.30 9.08 -31.79
C ARG A 60 21.78 8.92 -31.87
N GLU A 61 21.06 9.98 -31.54
CA GLU A 61 19.61 10.07 -31.57
C GLU A 61 19.04 9.54 -32.89
N GLY A 62 18.02 8.70 -32.79
CA GLY A 62 17.31 8.21 -33.97
C GLY A 62 16.60 6.88 -33.79
N VAL A 63 15.84 6.54 -34.83
CA VAL A 63 15.16 5.26 -34.98
C VAL A 63 15.95 4.38 -35.94
N TYR A 64 16.43 3.25 -35.45
CA TYR A 64 17.23 2.27 -36.18
C TYR A 64 16.36 1.05 -36.49
N GLU A 65 15.95 0.90 -37.75
CA GLU A 65 15.16 -0.25 -38.23
C GLU A 65 16.05 -1.46 -38.61
N GLU A 66 17.26 -1.53 -38.05
CA GLU A 66 18.23 -2.63 -38.21
C GLU A 66 18.41 -3.41 -36.89
N GLU A 67 18.84 -4.67 -36.99
CA GLU A 67 19.08 -5.52 -35.82
C GLU A 67 20.49 -5.29 -35.25
N LEU A 68 20.61 -5.12 -33.93
CA LEU A 68 21.90 -5.02 -33.26
C LEU A 68 22.46 -6.42 -32.97
N VAL A 69 23.34 -6.93 -33.84
CA VAL A 69 24.00 -8.23 -33.66
C VAL A 69 25.44 -8.03 -33.23
N ILE A 70 25.80 -8.49 -32.03
CA ILE A 70 27.13 -8.35 -31.44
C ILE A 70 27.79 -9.73 -31.37
N ASN A 71 28.62 -10.03 -32.35
CA ASN A 71 29.29 -11.33 -32.53
C ASN A 71 30.80 -11.29 -32.25
N LYS A 72 31.23 -10.29 -31.47
CA LYS A 72 32.60 -10.13 -31.00
C LYS A 72 32.63 -10.14 -29.49
N ASN A 73 33.80 -10.48 -28.93
CA ASN A 73 34.03 -10.53 -27.50
C ASN A 73 34.74 -9.27 -27.01
N GLY A 74 34.34 -8.80 -25.84
CA GLY A 74 35.20 -8.03 -24.95
C GLY A 74 36.19 -8.95 -24.22
N SER A 75 36.69 -8.47 -23.09
CA SER A 75 37.44 -9.29 -22.13
C SER A 75 37.22 -8.76 -20.72
N ALA A 76 37.61 -9.53 -19.70
CA ALA A 76 37.52 -9.11 -18.30
C ALA A 76 38.15 -7.71 -18.09
N GLY A 77 37.35 -6.76 -17.60
CA GLY A 77 37.74 -5.36 -17.40
C GLY A 77 37.76 -4.48 -18.67
N ASN A 78 37.58 -5.05 -19.87
CA ASN A 78 37.56 -4.35 -21.15
C ASN A 78 36.34 -4.78 -21.97
N TYR A 79 35.16 -4.32 -21.53
CA TYR A 79 33.89 -4.60 -22.20
C TYR A 79 33.83 -3.95 -23.58
N LEU A 80 33.17 -4.61 -24.54
CA LEU A 80 32.66 -3.90 -25.71
C LEU A 80 31.39 -3.16 -25.29
N THR A 81 31.41 -1.84 -25.36
CA THR A 81 30.31 -1.00 -24.85
C THR A 81 29.51 -0.40 -26.00
N PHE A 82 28.19 -0.55 -25.97
CA PHE A 82 27.24 0.08 -26.87
C PHE A 82 26.32 0.97 -26.03
N LYS A 83 26.42 2.28 -26.18
CA LYS A 83 25.64 3.23 -25.37
C LYS A 83 24.97 4.30 -26.21
N ALA A 84 23.79 4.74 -25.77
CA ALA A 84 23.21 5.98 -26.28
C ALA A 84 24.15 7.18 -25.98
N ALA A 85 24.16 8.17 -26.87
CA ALA A 85 24.82 9.44 -26.61
C ALA A 85 24.13 10.17 -25.45
N ASP A 86 24.92 10.92 -24.67
CA ASP A 86 24.43 11.54 -23.44
C ASP A 86 23.28 12.53 -23.74
N GLY A 87 22.11 12.29 -23.15
CA GLY A 87 20.91 13.10 -23.35
C GLY A 87 20.15 12.85 -24.66
N GLU A 88 20.60 11.91 -25.49
CA GLU A 88 19.95 11.54 -26.75
C GLU A 88 19.11 10.26 -26.59
N VAL A 89 18.02 10.15 -27.36
CA VAL A 89 17.14 8.96 -27.34
C VAL A 89 17.44 8.08 -28.55
N VAL A 90 17.90 6.86 -28.28
CA VAL A 90 18.18 5.84 -29.29
C VAL A 90 17.11 4.77 -29.24
N GLU A 91 16.45 4.51 -30.37
CA GLU A 91 15.44 3.47 -30.47
C GLU A 91 15.78 2.46 -31.58
N VAL A 92 15.96 1.20 -31.22
CA VAL A 92 16.16 0.07 -32.13
C VAL A 92 14.82 -0.64 -32.31
N ARG A 93 14.29 -0.61 -33.53
CA ARG A 93 12.96 -1.14 -33.85
C ARG A 93 13.05 -2.41 -34.65
N ALA A 94 12.39 -3.46 -34.17
CA ALA A 94 12.14 -4.69 -34.94
C ALA A 94 10.92 -4.59 -35.87
N THR A 95 10.45 -3.37 -36.15
CA THR A 95 9.26 -3.07 -36.95
C THR A 95 9.60 -2.24 -38.18
N ALA A 96 8.67 -2.18 -39.14
CA ALA A 96 8.73 -1.29 -40.29
C ALA A 96 7.41 -0.54 -40.48
N LYS A 97 7.51 0.73 -40.86
CA LYS A 97 6.36 1.63 -41.05
C LYS A 97 5.70 1.44 -42.43
N LEU A 98 4.38 1.64 -42.46
CA LEU A 98 3.54 1.48 -43.65
C LEU A 98 3.01 2.81 -44.15
N SER A 99 2.87 2.94 -45.46
CA SER A 99 2.34 4.11 -46.15
C SER A 99 1.55 3.71 -47.40
N GLY A 100 0.76 4.62 -47.96
CA GLY A 100 0.00 4.37 -49.19
C GLY A 100 -1.29 3.59 -48.97
N TRP A 101 -1.97 3.81 -47.84
CA TRP A 101 -3.24 3.17 -47.50
C TRP A 101 -4.34 3.48 -48.52
N GLN A 102 -5.17 2.48 -48.79
CA GLN A 102 -6.32 2.57 -49.70
C GLN A 102 -7.59 2.08 -48.99
N VAL A 103 -8.74 2.59 -49.40
CA VAL A 103 -10.03 2.07 -48.93
C VAL A 103 -10.22 0.63 -49.39
N HIS A 104 -10.58 -0.27 -48.47
CA HIS A 104 -11.07 -1.61 -48.79
C HIS A 104 -12.60 -1.62 -48.83
N SER A 105 -13.25 -1.37 -47.70
CA SER A 105 -14.71 -1.30 -47.54
C SER A 105 -15.06 -0.65 -46.20
N GLY A 106 -16.06 0.24 -46.16
CA GLY A 106 -16.44 0.93 -44.93
C GLY A 106 -15.26 1.65 -44.26
N SER A 107 -15.00 1.34 -43.00
CA SER A 107 -13.86 1.83 -42.20
C SER A 107 -12.63 0.93 -42.24
N ILE A 108 -12.59 -0.03 -43.15
CA ILE A 108 -11.47 -0.95 -43.35
C ILE A 108 -10.61 -0.43 -44.51
N TYR A 109 -9.31 -0.34 -44.25
CA TYR A 109 -8.30 0.12 -45.19
C TYR A 109 -7.31 -1.01 -45.46
N LYS A 110 -6.58 -0.91 -46.57
CA LYS A 110 -5.59 -1.89 -46.98
C LYS A 110 -4.33 -1.28 -47.56
N VAL A 111 -3.23 -2.01 -47.46
CA VAL A 111 -1.93 -1.66 -48.03
C VAL A 111 -1.23 -2.92 -48.53
N SER A 112 -0.53 -2.83 -49.65
CA SER A 112 0.34 -3.90 -50.14
C SER A 112 1.62 -3.94 -49.32
N VAL A 113 1.91 -5.08 -48.73
CA VAL A 113 3.10 -5.32 -47.92
C VAL A 113 3.44 -6.80 -47.94
N ASP A 114 4.72 -7.12 -48.00
CA ASP A 114 5.19 -8.49 -47.81
C ASP A 114 5.69 -8.66 -46.37
N MET A 115 4.79 -9.10 -45.48
CA MET A 115 5.11 -9.32 -44.07
C MET A 115 5.92 -10.61 -43.91
N GLN A 116 7.21 -10.53 -44.20
CA GLN A 116 8.17 -11.62 -44.00
C GLN A 116 8.59 -11.67 -42.54
N VAL A 117 7.71 -12.10 -41.63
CA VAL A 117 8.14 -12.32 -40.25
C VAL A 117 8.93 -13.61 -40.19
N LYS A 118 10.20 -13.52 -39.79
CA LYS A 118 11.09 -14.66 -39.61
C LYS A 118 11.29 -14.92 -38.13
N ASP A 119 10.98 -16.14 -37.69
CA ASP A 119 11.26 -16.60 -36.32
C ASP A 119 12.75 -16.96 -36.25
N GLY A 120 13.51 -16.20 -35.46
CA GLY A 120 14.99 -16.22 -35.51
C GLY A 120 15.68 -17.54 -35.15
N ASP A 121 14.97 -18.53 -34.61
CA ASP A 121 15.50 -19.88 -34.32
C ASP A 121 14.98 -20.96 -35.30
N ASP A 122 14.02 -20.64 -36.19
CA ASP A 122 13.52 -21.53 -37.23
C ASP A 122 13.90 -21.03 -38.64
N MET A 123 15.15 -20.58 -38.78
CA MET A 123 15.68 -20.13 -40.07
C MET A 123 15.80 -21.25 -41.12
N ASP A 124 15.55 -22.51 -40.75
CA ASP A 124 15.64 -23.67 -41.65
C ASP A 124 14.26 -24.22 -42.07
N SER A 125 13.15 -23.73 -41.50
CA SER A 125 11.84 -24.04 -42.05
C SER A 125 11.52 -23.09 -43.20
N ASN A 126 11.78 -23.54 -44.43
CA ASN A 126 11.03 -23.09 -45.61
C ASN A 126 9.53 -23.46 -45.51
N ASP A 127 9.02 -23.67 -44.30
CA ASP A 127 7.71 -24.21 -44.02
C ASP A 127 6.73 -23.07 -43.80
N VAL A 128 6.22 -22.57 -44.93
CA VAL A 128 5.12 -21.60 -45.02
C VAL A 128 3.84 -22.11 -44.32
N THR A 129 3.80 -23.36 -43.84
CA THR A 129 2.65 -23.92 -43.13
C THR A 129 2.55 -23.50 -41.66
N TYR A 130 3.58 -22.89 -41.06
CA TYR A 130 3.46 -22.33 -39.71
C TYR A 130 3.39 -20.81 -39.78
N LYS A 131 2.16 -20.29 -39.88
CA LYS A 131 1.83 -18.87 -39.66
C LYS A 131 2.56 -18.41 -38.39
N THR A 132 3.61 -17.60 -38.56
CA THR A 132 4.55 -17.28 -37.47
C THR A 132 3.80 -16.73 -36.27
N ARG A 133 4.10 -17.26 -35.08
CA ARG A 133 3.44 -16.81 -33.85
C ARG A 133 3.82 -15.37 -33.51
N TYR A 134 5.00 -14.97 -33.98
CA TYR A 134 5.49 -13.61 -33.97
C TYR A 134 4.93 -12.89 -35.17
N ARG A 135 3.90 -12.09 -34.92
CA ARG A 135 3.37 -11.09 -35.85
C ARG A 135 2.56 -10.11 -35.03
N ALA A 136 2.85 -8.85 -35.23
CA ALA A 136 2.19 -7.76 -34.54
C ALA A 136 2.05 -6.59 -35.50
N VAL A 137 0.92 -5.90 -35.40
CA VAL A 137 0.70 -4.61 -36.04
C VAL A 137 0.49 -3.62 -34.92
N TYR A 138 1.11 -2.46 -35.07
CA TYR A 138 0.98 -1.35 -34.14
C TYR A 138 0.44 -0.13 -34.87
N HIS A 139 -0.36 0.67 -34.17
CA HIS A 139 -0.82 1.97 -34.67
C HIS A 139 -0.56 3.03 -33.61
N ASN A 140 0.30 3.99 -33.92
CA ASN A 140 0.83 4.97 -32.97
C ASN A 140 1.47 4.31 -31.73
N ASN A 141 2.32 3.30 -31.96
CA ASN A 141 2.99 2.46 -30.95
C ASN A 141 2.07 1.54 -30.11
N GLU A 142 0.76 1.58 -30.29
CA GLU A 142 -0.19 0.70 -29.59
C GLU A 142 -0.34 -0.63 -30.31
N TYR A 143 -0.44 -1.75 -29.59
CA TYR A 143 -0.70 -3.08 -30.15
C TYR A 143 -2.13 -3.22 -30.68
N MET A 144 -2.29 -3.76 -31.90
CA MET A 144 -3.57 -4.00 -32.57
C MET A 144 -3.95 -5.48 -32.55
N ASP A 145 -5.25 -5.76 -32.39
CA ASP A 145 -5.77 -7.12 -32.32
C ASP A 145 -5.87 -7.75 -33.72
N LEU A 146 -5.50 -9.03 -33.83
CA LEU A 146 -5.92 -9.80 -35.00
C LEU A 146 -7.45 -9.86 -35.00
N ALA A 147 -8.05 -9.66 -36.18
CA ALA A 147 -9.49 -9.74 -36.39
C ALA A 147 -10.08 -11.01 -35.74
N ARG A 148 -11.02 -10.83 -34.82
CA ARG A 148 -11.44 -11.87 -33.87
C ARG A 148 -12.93 -11.87 -33.58
N TRP A 149 -13.40 -12.96 -33.00
CA TRP A 149 -14.72 -13.09 -32.41
C TRP A 149 -14.64 -13.86 -31.09
N PRO A 150 -15.25 -13.37 -30.00
CA PRO A 150 -15.86 -12.05 -29.85
C PRO A 150 -14.85 -10.90 -29.99
N ASN A 151 -15.36 -9.71 -30.33
CA ASN A 151 -14.55 -8.50 -30.48
C ASN A 151 -14.05 -7.99 -29.12
N ASN A 152 -12.86 -7.41 -29.08
CA ASN A 152 -12.32 -6.73 -27.90
C ASN A 152 -12.94 -5.33 -27.76
N THR A 153 -14.13 -5.27 -27.16
CA THR A 153 -14.95 -4.03 -27.17
C THR A 153 -14.51 -2.99 -26.14
N ASP A 154 -13.79 -3.39 -25.09
CA ASP A 154 -13.29 -2.48 -24.05
C ASP A 154 -11.80 -2.10 -24.26
N ASN A 155 -11.14 -2.70 -25.26
CA ASN A 155 -9.72 -2.54 -25.54
C ASN A 155 -8.83 -2.89 -24.33
N ASN A 156 -9.25 -3.87 -23.53
CA ASN A 156 -8.54 -4.30 -22.33
C ASN A 156 -8.05 -5.73 -22.48
N ARG A 157 -6.74 -5.91 -22.67
CA ARG A 157 -6.13 -7.25 -22.82
C ARG A 157 -6.27 -8.15 -21.58
N TRP A 158 -6.71 -7.62 -20.43
CA TRP A 158 -6.93 -8.40 -19.19
C TRP A 158 -8.31 -9.06 -19.09
N THR A 159 -9.32 -8.60 -19.83
CA THR A 159 -10.67 -9.21 -19.82
C THR A 159 -10.78 -10.39 -20.78
N VAL A 160 -9.84 -10.51 -21.74
CA VAL A 160 -9.68 -11.54 -22.79
C VAL A 160 -10.85 -11.65 -23.78
N ASP A 161 -12.08 -11.31 -23.38
CA ASP A 161 -13.31 -11.27 -24.19
C ASP A 161 -13.62 -12.59 -24.92
N CYS A 162 -13.78 -13.65 -24.14
CA CYS A 162 -14.05 -14.99 -24.65
C CYS A 162 -15.55 -15.34 -24.69
N HIS A 163 -15.86 -16.39 -25.45
CA HIS A 163 -17.15 -17.08 -25.46
C HIS A 163 -17.05 -18.43 -24.74
N PRO A 164 -18.00 -18.79 -23.84
CA PRO A 164 -17.96 -20.05 -23.12
C PRO A 164 -18.07 -21.30 -24.03
N VAL A 165 -17.36 -22.36 -23.66
CA VAL A 165 -17.43 -23.66 -24.33
C VAL A 165 -18.53 -24.52 -23.70
N GLU A 166 -19.35 -25.18 -24.54
CA GLU A 166 -20.49 -25.98 -24.11
C GLU A 166 -20.14 -27.47 -23.97
N ASN A 167 -19.29 -27.97 -24.88
CA ASN A 167 -18.78 -29.33 -24.88
C ASN A 167 -17.53 -29.44 -25.76
N GLY A 168 -16.90 -30.62 -25.81
CA GLY A 168 -15.78 -30.87 -26.71
C GLY A 168 -14.83 -31.94 -26.19
N ASP A 169 -13.72 -32.10 -26.88
CA ASP A 169 -12.60 -32.94 -26.47
C ASP A 169 -11.25 -32.36 -26.93
N GLY A 170 -10.20 -33.18 -26.90
CA GLY A 170 -8.87 -32.78 -27.35
C GLY A 170 -8.76 -32.47 -28.85
N SER A 171 -9.82 -32.57 -29.65
CA SER A 171 -9.80 -32.35 -31.11
C SER A 171 -10.88 -31.41 -31.63
N HIS A 172 -11.88 -31.07 -30.81
CA HIS A 172 -12.94 -30.15 -31.23
C HIS A 172 -13.61 -29.46 -30.03
N PHE A 173 -14.20 -28.30 -30.30
CA PHE A 173 -15.10 -27.58 -29.41
C PHE A 173 -16.52 -27.58 -29.97
N VAL A 174 -17.50 -27.68 -29.07
CA VAL A 174 -18.91 -27.39 -29.33
C VAL A 174 -19.25 -26.07 -28.64
N VAL A 175 -19.65 -25.09 -29.44
CA VAL A 175 -19.89 -23.70 -29.00
C VAL A 175 -20.99 -23.13 -29.88
N SER A 176 -22.06 -22.56 -29.29
CA SER A 176 -23.10 -21.89 -30.07
C SER A 176 -22.74 -20.44 -30.41
N GLY A 177 -23.49 -19.82 -31.32
CA GLY A 177 -23.35 -18.39 -31.62
C GLY A 177 -22.13 -18.00 -32.45
N ILE A 178 -21.33 -18.97 -32.92
CA ILE A 178 -20.22 -18.71 -33.85
C ILE A 178 -20.75 -17.98 -35.08
N GLN A 179 -20.10 -16.86 -35.45
CA GLN A 179 -20.42 -16.13 -36.66
C GLN A 179 -20.34 -17.04 -37.90
N ASN A 180 -21.23 -16.84 -38.87
CA ASN A 180 -21.28 -17.62 -40.11
C ASN A 180 -20.14 -17.24 -41.07
N ILE A 181 -18.91 -17.51 -40.63
CA ILE A 181 -17.64 -17.33 -41.33
C ILE A 181 -17.02 -18.73 -41.47
N ASP A 182 -16.37 -19.00 -42.60
CA ASP A 182 -15.51 -20.17 -42.71
C ASP A 182 -14.21 -19.92 -41.94
N TRP A 183 -14.16 -20.42 -40.71
CA TRP A 183 -13.01 -20.27 -39.83
C TRP A 183 -11.85 -21.21 -40.18
N THR A 184 -11.95 -22.03 -41.24
CA THR A 184 -10.85 -22.90 -41.66
C THR A 184 -9.60 -22.08 -41.98
N GLY A 185 -8.46 -22.50 -41.42
CA GLY A 185 -7.19 -21.75 -41.46
C GLY A 185 -7.15 -20.52 -40.54
N GLY A 186 -8.23 -20.20 -39.83
CA GLY A 186 -8.21 -19.30 -38.68
C GLY A 186 -7.57 -19.97 -37.47
N LEU A 187 -7.56 -19.25 -36.35
CA LEU A 187 -6.99 -19.73 -35.09
C LEU A 187 -8.05 -19.72 -33.99
N VAL A 188 -7.94 -20.65 -33.05
CA VAL A 188 -8.72 -20.70 -31.81
C VAL A 188 -7.78 -20.57 -30.62
N TYR A 189 -8.05 -19.60 -29.76
CA TYR A 189 -7.47 -19.50 -28.42
C TYR A 189 -8.47 -20.11 -27.44
N TYR A 190 -8.00 -20.98 -26.55
CA TYR A 190 -8.84 -21.57 -25.50
C TYR A 190 -8.19 -21.43 -24.13
N LEU A 191 -8.95 -20.89 -23.18
CA LEU A 191 -8.61 -20.80 -21.77
C LEU A 191 -9.42 -21.84 -20.99
N GLY A 192 -8.70 -22.79 -20.36
CA GLY A 192 -9.32 -23.92 -19.68
C GLY A 192 -10.17 -23.54 -18.46
N ALA A 193 -11.26 -24.30 -18.23
CA ALA A 193 -12.07 -24.18 -17.01
C ALA A 193 -11.22 -24.41 -15.75
N HIS A 194 -10.31 -25.38 -15.80
CA HIS A 194 -9.22 -25.44 -14.85
C HIS A 194 -8.26 -24.29 -15.18
N SER A 195 -8.41 -23.14 -14.54
CA SER A 195 -7.83 -21.88 -15.01
C SER A 195 -6.34 -21.70 -14.72
N GLY A 196 -5.50 -22.65 -15.14
CA GLY A 196 -4.03 -22.60 -14.96
C GLY A 196 -3.24 -22.42 -16.26
N ALA A 197 -3.85 -22.66 -17.42
CA ALA A 197 -3.21 -22.52 -18.73
C ALA A 197 -4.23 -22.33 -19.85
N SER A 198 -3.86 -21.52 -20.85
CA SER A 198 -4.49 -21.46 -22.16
C SER A 198 -3.65 -22.20 -23.22
N TRP A 199 -4.18 -22.33 -24.44
CA TRP A 199 -3.43 -22.77 -25.60
C TRP A 199 -4.11 -22.35 -26.91
N THR A 200 -3.36 -22.35 -28.01
CA THR A 200 -3.85 -21.93 -29.34
C THR A 200 -3.72 -23.03 -30.39
N ARG A 201 -4.71 -23.23 -31.25
CA ARG A 201 -4.64 -24.16 -32.39
C ARG A 201 -5.14 -23.54 -33.69
N GLU A 202 -4.66 -24.08 -34.80
CA GLU A 202 -5.25 -23.81 -36.12
C GLU A 202 -6.54 -24.61 -36.31
N ILE A 203 -7.54 -23.95 -36.89
CA ILE A 203 -8.87 -24.50 -37.15
C ILE A 203 -8.84 -25.27 -38.48
N THR A 204 -9.22 -26.55 -38.43
CA THR A 204 -9.21 -27.45 -39.60
C THR A 204 -10.58 -27.56 -40.28
N SER A 205 -11.67 -27.39 -39.52
CA SER A 205 -13.02 -27.20 -40.05
C SER A 205 -13.90 -26.45 -39.06
N SER A 206 -14.97 -25.82 -39.56
CA SER A 206 -15.90 -25.08 -38.72
C SER A 206 -17.35 -25.18 -39.18
N SER A 207 -18.26 -24.93 -38.26
CA SER A 207 -19.69 -24.68 -38.49
C SER A 207 -20.19 -23.67 -37.46
N SER A 208 -21.46 -23.26 -37.54
CA SER A 208 -22.06 -22.33 -36.57
C SER A 208 -22.14 -22.85 -35.13
N THR A 209 -21.82 -24.13 -34.90
CA THR A 209 -21.88 -24.76 -33.56
C THR A 209 -20.64 -25.59 -33.20
N ARG A 210 -19.60 -25.60 -34.04
CA ARG A 210 -18.46 -26.53 -33.86
C ARG A 210 -17.20 -25.98 -34.51
N ILE A 211 -16.08 -26.12 -33.81
CA ILE A 211 -14.72 -25.85 -34.30
C ILE A 211 -13.89 -27.11 -34.14
N ASP A 212 -13.33 -27.61 -35.23
CA ASP A 212 -12.40 -28.75 -35.23
C ASP A 212 -10.96 -28.23 -35.41
N PHE A 213 -10.00 -28.93 -34.80
CA PHE A 213 -8.59 -28.58 -34.84
C PHE A 213 -7.71 -29.83 -34.74
N THR A 214 -6.41 -29.67 -34.96
CA THR A 214 -5.45 -30.78 -34.77
C THR A 214 -5.40 -31.19 -33.31
N SER A 215 -5.64 -32.48 -33.05
CA SER A 215 -5.80 -33.00 -31.70
C SER A 215 -4.61 -32.73 -30.78
N VAL A 216 -4.89 -32.36 -29.52
CA VAL A 216 -3.92 -32.31 -28.42
C VAL A 216 -3.88 -33.64 -27.65
N ASP A 217 -2.74 -33.94 -27.02
CA ASP A 217 -2.57 -35.15 -26.22
C ASP A 217 -3.15 -34.97 -24.81
N THR A 218 -4.43 -35.31 -24.63
CA THR A 218 -5.13 -35.22 -23.33
C THR A 218 -4.67 -36.27 -22.31
N SER A 219 -3.69 -37.13 -22.63
CA SER A 219 -3.08 -38.01 -21.63
C SER A 219 -1.95 -37.35 -20.84
N ARG A 220 -1.48 -36.17 -21.28
CA ARG A 220 -0.33 -35.46 -20.70
C ARG A 220 -0.69 -34.05 -20.28
N TRP A 221 -0.04 -33.57 -19.23
CA TRP A 221 -0.12 -32.17 -18.85
C TRP A 221 0.52 -31.30 -19.96
N PRO A 222 -0.04 -30.13 -20.32
CA PRO A 222 -1.17 -29.46 -19.68
C PRO A 222 -2.56 -29.97 -20.11
N PHE A 223 -2.67 -30.60 -21.28
CA PHE A 223 -3.96 -30.92 -21.89
C PHE A 223 -4.77 -31.96 -21.13
N SER A 224 -4.16 -32.79 -20.27
CA SER A 224 -4.89 -33.71 -19.39
C SER A 224 -5.86 -33.00 -18.46
N THR A 225 -5.55 -31.75 -18.11
CA THR A 225 -6.33 -30.95 -17.15
C THR A 225 -7.01 -29.77 -17.82
N HIS A 226 -6.33 -29.13 -18.79
CA HIS A 226 -6.76 -27.92 -19.47
C HIS A 226 -7.41 -28.22 -20.83
N ASN A 227 -8.43 -29.08 -20.85
CA ASN A 227 -9.20 -29.43 -22.05
C ASN A 227 -10.72 -29.30 -21.79
N PRO A 228 -11.57 -29.23 -22.82
CA PRO A 228 -13.01 -28.96 -22.66
C PRO A 228 -13.80 -30.13 -22.02
N GLN A 229 -13.20 -31.32 -21.85
CA GLN A 229 -13.84 -32.42 -21.11
C GLN A 229 -13.83 -32.14 -19.60
N THR A 230 -12.85 -31.38 -19.11
CA THR A 230 -12.75 -30.99 -17.70
C THR A 230 -13.91 -30.08 -17.31
N TRP A 231 -14.73 -30.56 -16.38
CA TRP A 231 -15.84 -29.79 -15.84
C TRP A 231 -15.46 -29.10 -14.53
N ARG A 232 -15.74 -27.80 -14.42
CA ARG A 232 -15.68 -27.02 -13.18
C ARG A 232 -17.05 -26.40 -12.91
N ASN A 233 -17.40 -26.22 -11.63
CA ASN A 233 -18.67 -25.61 -11.24
C ASN A 233 -18.58 -24.07 -11.26
N TYR A 234 -18.17 -23.50 -12.40
CA TYR A 234 -18.00 -22.06 -12.59
C TYR A 234 -19.16 -21.56 -13.47
N PRO A 235 -20.17 -20.89 -12.88
CA PRO A 235 -21.37 -20.50 -13.61
C PRO A 235 -21.02 -19.70 -14.88
N GLY A 236 -21.44 -20.20 -16.04
CA GLY A 236 -21.16 -19.55 -17.33
C GLY A 236 -19.77 -19.84 -17.92
N ASN A 237 -18.92 -20.62 -17.25
CA ASN A 237 -17.58 -20.99 -17.74
C ASN A 237 -17.19 -22.42 -17.36
N ASN A 238 -18.16 -23.35 -17.34
CA ASN A 238 -17.97 -24.69 -16.77
C ASN A 238 -16.94 -25.56 -17.49
N ARG A 239 -16.65 -25.28 -18.76
CA ARG A 239 -15.70 -26.03 -19.60
C ARG A 239 -14.66 -25.13 -20.24
N GLY A 240 -14.43 -23.95 -19.67
CA GLY A 240 -13.52 -22.96 -20.24
C GLY A 240 -14.20 -22.13 -21.34
N GLN A 241 -13.40 -21.28 -21.95
CA GLN A 241 -13.87 -20.24 -22.86
C GLN A 241 -12.84 -20.01 -23.97
N LEU A 242 -13.31 -19.54 -25.13
CA LEU A 242 -12.47 -19.36 -26.30
C LEU A 242 -12.75 -18.06 -27.05
N PHE A 243 -11.82 -17.66 -27.91
CA PHE A 243 -12.12 -16.74 -29.01
C PHE A 243 -11.50 -17.30 -30.30
N LEU A 244 -12.11 -16.96 -31.43
CA LEU A 244 -11.66 -17.30 -32.77
C LEU A 244 -11.05 -16.06 -33.40
N PHE A 245 -9.98 -16.21 -34.18
CA PHE A 245 -9.30 -15.06 -34.76
C PHE A 245 -8.57 -15.39 -36.06
N ASN A 246 -8.00 -14.35 -36.68
CA ASN A 246 -7.18 -14.42 -37.88
C ASN A 246 -7.98 -14.78 -39.15
N LYS A 247 -9.09 -14.09 -39.39
CA LYS A 247 -9.90 -14.16 -40.62
C LYS A 247 -10.28 -12.75 -41.09
N LEU A 248 -10.21 -12.49 -42.40
CA LEU A 248 -10.60 -11.18 -42.95
C LEU A 248 -12.10 -10.91 -42.73
N GLU A 249 -12.93 -11.94 -42.82
CA GLU A 249 -14.37 -11.82 -42.64
C GLU A 249 -14.77 -11.48 -41.20
N ALA A 250 -13.85 -11.66 -40.24
CA ALA A 250 -14.02 -11.27 -38.84
C ALA A 250 -13.48 -9.86 -38.56
N LEU A 251 -12.88 -9.17 -39.55
CA LEU A 251 -12.41 -7.79 -39.39
C LEU A 251 -13.63 -6.87 -39.46
N ASP A 252 -14.22 -6.59 -38.31
CA ASP A 252 -15.47 -5.81 -38.22
C ASP A 252 -15.47 -4.78 -37.09
N HIS A 253 -14.40 -4.72 -36.28
CA HIS A 253 -14.28 -3.83 -35.14
C HIS A 253 -13.08 -2.88 -35.22
N ALA A 254 -13.16 -1.80 -34.44
CA ALA A 254 -12.05 -0.87 -34.25
C ALA A 254 -10.83 -1.59 -33.68
N ARG A 255 -9.63 -1.20 -34.17
CA ARG A 255 -8.29 -1.71 -33.75
C ARG A 255 -7.97 -3.14 -34.19
N GLU A 256 -8.72 -3.67 -35.15
CA GLU A 256 -8.47 -5.00 -35.69
C GLU A 256 -7.70 -4.96 -37.02
N TRP A 257 -6.92 -6.01 -37.27
CA TRP A 257 -6.20 -6.21 -38.53
C TRP A 257 -6.23 -7.66 -39.02
N TYR A 258 -5.99 -7.84 -40.32
CA TYR A 258 -5.79 -9.14 -40.94
C TYR A 258 -4.74 -9.04 -42.06
N TYR A 259 -3.86 -10.03 -42.17
CA TYR A 259 -2.88 -10.10 -43.26
C TYR A 259 -3.19 -11.28 -44.18
N ASP A 260 -3.40 -10.98 -45.45
CA ASP A 260 -3.55 -11.96 -46.52
C ASP A 260 -2.16 -12.25 -47.12
N ASP A 261 -1.57 -13.37 -46.71
CA ASP A 261 -0.25 -13.79 -47.17
C ASP A 261 -0.21 -14.21 -48.65
N THR A 262 -1.35 -14.63 -49.21
CA THR A 262 -1.41 -14.97 -50.64
C THR A 262 -1.42 -13.71 -51.50
N ALA A 263 -2.20 -12.71 -51.10
CA ALA A 263 -2.29 -11.44 -51.80
C ALA A 263 -1.15 -10.46 -51.45
N LYS A 264 -0.43 -10.70 -50.35
CA LYS A 264 0.54 -9.77 -49.75
C LYS A 264 -0.12 -8.41 -49.43
N VAL A 265 -1.25 -8.47 -48.72
CA VAL A 265 -2.07 -7.30 -48.37
C VAL A 265 -2.40 -7.33 -46.88
N LEU A 266 -2.11 -6.23 -46.18
CA LEU A 266 -2.57 -5.98 -44.83
C LEU A 266 -3.89 -5.18 -44.88
N TYR A 267 -4.87 -5.63 -44.12
CA TYR A 267 -6.16 -4.98 -43.89
C TYR A 267 -6.21 -4.49 -42.43
N PHE A 268 -6.71 -3.29 -42.20
CA PHE A 268 -6.72 -2.67 -40.88
C PHE A 268 -7.88 -1.69 -40.72
N GLN A 269 -8.47 -1.67 -39.52
CA GLN A 269 -9.46 -0.68 -39.10
C GLN A 269 -8.93 0.09 -37.88
N THR A 270 -8.73 1.40 -38.04
CA THR A 270 -8.28 2.29 -36.97
C THR A 270 -9.32 2.43 -35.86
N ALA A 271 -8.88 2.92 -34.70
CA ALA A 271 -9.75 3.15 -33.55
C ALA A 271 -10.89 4.15 -33.85
N ASP A 272 -10.62 5.18 -34.67
CA ASP A 272 -11.59 6.21 -35.06
C ASP A 272 -12.30 5.89 -36.39
N GLY A 273 -11.99 4.75 -37.01
CA GLY A 273 -12.55 4.33 -38.29
C GLY A 273 -12.10 5.15 -39.50
N SER A 274 -11.13 6.06 -39.32
CA SER A 274 -10.55 6.88 -40.40
C SER A 274 -9.37 6.18 -41.08
N MET A 275 -9.00 6.65 -42.28
CA MET A 275 -7.87 6.08 -43.00
C MET A 275 -6.57 6.33 -42.23
N PRO A 276 -5.72 5.31 -42.02
CA PRO A 276 -4.45 5.51 -41.35
C PRO A 276 -3.60 6.52 -42.13
N ALA A 277 -2.99 7.47 -41.42
CA ALA A 277 -2.00 8.36 -42.02
C ALA A 277 -0.71 7.58 -42.31
N ASP A 278 0.05 8.03 -43.32
CA ASP A 278 1.33 7.41 -43.64
C ASP A 278 2.25 7.39 -42.42
N ASN A 279 2.97 6.28 -42.25
CA ASN A 279 3.95 6.06 -41.18
C ASN A 279 3.39 5.99 -39.76
N THR A 280 2.07 5.94 -39.59
CA THR A 280 1.42 5.75 -38.27
C THR A 280 1.18 4.29 -37.91
N VAL A 281 1.12 3.40 -38.92
CA VAL A 281 1.01 1.95 -38.73
C VAL A 281 2.36 1.32 -39.01
N GLU A 282 2.76 0.38 -38.17
CA GLU A 282 3.97 -0.41 -38.32
C GLU A 282 3.71 -1.89 -38.02
N TYR A 283 4.51 -2.77 -38.62
CA TYR A 283 4.39 -4.21 -38.40
C TYR A 283 5.73 -4.81 -37.98
N ALA A 284 5.69 -5.89 -37.19
CA ALA A 284 6.89 -6.64 -36.81
C ALA A 284 7.57 -7.25 -38.04
N THR A 285 8.88 -7.07 -38.16
CA THR A 285 9.71 -7.60 -39.27
C THR A 285 10.59 -8.76 -38.85
N ARG A 286 10.83 -8.91 -37.54
CA ARG A 286 11.75 -9.90 -36.97
C ARG A 286 11.44 -10.13 -35.49
N LYS A 287 11.83 -11.29 -34.98
CA LYS A 287 11.70 -11.62 -33.55
C LYS A 287 12.62 -10.77 -32.66
N PHE A 288 13.86 -10.54 -33.09
CA PHE A 288 14.89 -9.91 -32.25
C PHE A 288 15.21 -8.48 -32.70
N ALA A 289 15.26 -7.57 -31.72
CA ALA A 289 15.82 -6.24 -31.92
C ALA A 289 17.34 -6.22 -31.67
N ALA A 290 17.83 -7.08 -30.77
CA ALA A 290 19.25 -7.28 -30.53
C ALA A 290 19.60 -8.73 -30.18
N GLN A 291 20.79 -9.15 -30.59
CA GLN A 291 21.39 -10.44 -30.26
C GLN A 291 22.84 -10.26 -29.81
N ILE A 292 23.13 -10.71 -28.59
CA ILE A 292 24.45 -10.72 -27.98
C ILE A 292 24.98 -12.15 -28.08
N GLN A 293 26.03 -12.35 -28.87
CA GLN A 293 26.65 -13.65 -29.14
C GLN A 293 28.06 -13.75 -28.57
N GLY A 294 28.63 -12.64 -28.08
CA GLY A 294 29.95 -12.61 -27.48
C GLY A 294 29.93 -12.34 -25.97
N ASP A 295 31.10 -12.47 -25.36
CA ASP A 295 31.32 -12.25 -23.93
C ASP A 295 31.69 -10.80 -23.62
N TYR A 296 31.47 -10.37 -22.38
CA TYR A 296 31.88 -9.05 -21.87
C TYR A 296 31.34 -7.90 -22.73
N ILE A 297 30.05 -7.96 -23.05
CA ILE A 297 29.30 -6.95 -23.78
C ILE A 297 28.50 -6.12 -22.80
N LYS A 298 28.55 -4.80 -22.97
CA LYS A 298 27.74 -3.85 -22.21
C LYS A 298 26.85 -3.08 -23.17
N ILE A 299 25.54 -3.14 -22.96
CA ILE A 299 24.57 -2.28 -23.64
C ILE A 299 23.95 -1.35 -22.60
N GLU A 300 23.93 -0.04 -22.89
CA GLU A 300 23.51 0.98 -21.94
C GLU A 300 22.60 2.05 -22.56
N GLY A 301 21.42 2.27 -21.96
CA GLY A 301 20.56 3.41 -22.30
C GLY A 301 19.86 3.32 -23.66
N ILE A 302 19.70 2.11 -24.23
CA ILE A 302 19.05 1.90 -25.53
C ILE A 302 17.59 1.49 -25.35
N ASN A 303 16.69 2.05 -26.16
CA ASN A 303 15.31 1.63 -26.25
C ASN A 303 15.13 0.59 -27.37
N PHE A 304 14.43 -0.50 -27.10
CA PHE A 304 14.07 -1.55 -28.04
C PHE A 304 12.54 -1.62 -28.16
N PHE A 305 12.05 -1.77 -29.39
CA PHE A 305 10.62 -1.82 -29.66
C PHE A 305 10.24 -2.94 -30.63
N GLY A 306 9.20 -3.70 -30.28
CA GLY A 306 8.57 -4.69 -31.15
C GLY A 306 9.34 -6.00 -31.35
N GLY A 307 10.46 -6.19 -30.64
CA GLY A 307 11.27 -7.41 -30.71
C GLY A 307 12.17 -7.61 -29.48
N SER A 308 12.53 -8.86 -29.23
CA SER A 308 13.26 -9.30 -28.04
C SER A 308 14.75 -8.93 -28.08
N VAL A 309 15.38 -8.92 -26.91
CA VAL A 309 16.84 -8.93 -26.76
C VAL A 309 17.27 -10.34 -26.33
N LYS A 310 18.17 -10.97 -27.07
CA LYS A 310 18.67 -12.32 -26.76
C LYS A 310 20.16 -12.31 -26.42
N ILE A 311 20.52 -12.88 -25.28
CA ILE A 311 21.89 -13.24 -24.91
C ILE A 311 22.03 -14.73 -25.14
N HIS A 312 22.90 -15.11 -26.07
CA HIS A 312 23.06 -16.49 -26.50
C HIS A 312 23.76 -17.37 -25.48
N ASN A 313 23.65 -18.69 -25.67
CA ASN A 313 24.37 -19.66 -24.85
C ASN A 313 25.88 -19.52 -25.05
N ASN A 314 26.66 -19.52 -23.96
CA ASN A 314 28.09 -19.21 -23.90
C ASN A 314 28.43 -17.76 -24.33
N ALA A 315 27.47 -16.83 -24.22
CA ALA A 315 27.72 -15.40 -24.29
C ALA A 315 27.66 -14.86 -22.86
N ASP A 316 28.76 -14.98 -22.14
CA ASP A 316 28.80 -14.85 -20.68
C ASP A 316 29.33 -13.48 -20.26
N ASN A 317 29.13 -13.12 -18.99
CA ASN A 317 29.64 -11.88 -18.39
C ASN A 317 29.08 -10.62 -19.07
N ASN A 318 27.81 -10.65 -19.48
CA ASN A 318 27.18 -9.58 -20.23
C ASN A 318 26.36 -8.62 -19.34
N GLN A 319 26.18 -7.38 -19.78
CA GLN A 319 25.49 -6.33 -19.03
C GLN A 319 24.46 -5.61 -19.90
N LEU A 320 23.21 -5.57 -19.44
CA LEU A 320 22.14 -4.75 -19.98
C LEU A 320 21.72 -3.71 -18.94
N LEU A 321 22.04 -2.44 -19.20
CA LEU A 321 21.94 -1.35 -18.21
C LEU A 321 20.98 -0.26 -18.70
N ASN A 322 20.03 0.15 -17.86
CA ASN A 322 19.17 1.31 -18.11
C ASN A 322 18.47 1.29 -19.48
N CYS A 323 18.17 0.11 -20.00
CA CYS A 323 17.53 -0.07 -21.31
C CYS A 323 16.00 -0.12 -21.16
N LYS A 324 15.29 0.24 -22.22
CA LYS A 324 13.83 0.08 -22.29
C LYS A 324 13.49 -0.96 -23.34
N ILE A 325 12.66 -1.95 -23.02
CA ILE A 325 12.17 -2.95 -23.98
C ILE A 325 10.65 -2.89 -23.97
N VAL A 326 10.03 -2.54 -25.09
CA VAL A 326 8.58 -2.45 -25.23
C VAL A 326 8.08 -3.37 -26.33
N HIS A 327 7.02 -4.13 -26.07
CA HIS A 327 6.49 -5.11 -27.03
C HIS A 327 7.56 -6.12 -27.49
N GLY A 328 8.42 -6.54 -26.55
CA GLY A 328 9.58 -7.38 -26.87
C GLY A 328 9.19 -8.75 -27.39
N SER A 329 8.12 -9.34 -26.87
CA SER A 329 7.65 -10.68 -27.27
C SER A 329 6.13 -10.73 -27.40
N GLU A 330 5.60 -10.04 -28.41
CA GLU A 330 4.17 -10.04 -28.72
C GLU A 330 3.80 -11.15 -29.72
N GLY A 331 2.62 -11.76 -29.53
CA GLY A 331 2.13 -12.82 -30.40
C GLY A 331 1.13 -13.74 -29.71
N HIS A 332 0.89 -14.90 -30.33
CA HIS A 332 0.07 -15.97 -29.75
C HIS A 332 0.92 -17.17 -29.33
N ASP A 333 0.31 -18.13 -28.63
CA ASP A 333 0.98 -19.38 -28.26
C ASP A 333 1.42 -20.19 -29.50
N SER A 334 2.38 -21.09 -29.30
CA SER A 334 2.80 -22.05 -30.32
C SER A 334 1.66 -23.00 -30.68
N LEU A 335 1.39 -23.13 -31.99
CA LEU A 335 0.32 -23.99 -32.51
C LEU A 335 0.60 -25.50 -32.31
N LYS A 336 1.82 -25.85 -31.86
CA LYS A 336 2.28 -27.21 -31.60
C LYS A 336 2.76 -27.40 -30.16
N ASN A 337 2.44 -26.50 -29.26
CA ASN A 337 2.90 -26.61 -27.88
C ASN A 337 2.51 -27.96 -27.27
N THR A 338 3.45 -28.56 -26.57
CA THR A 338 3.28 -29.78 -25.77
C THR A 338 3.40 -29.49 -24.27
N SER A 339 3.61 -28.22 -23.92
CA SER A 339 3.79 -27.69 -22.58
C SER A 339 3.04 -26.35 -22.47
N ALA A 340 2.64 -25.97 -21.26
CA ALA A 340 2.14 -24.61 -20.99
C ALA A 340 3.28 -23.60 -20.74
N GLN A 341 4.53 -24.06 -20.69
CA GLN A 341 5.70 -23.20 -20.54
C GLN A 341 6.28 -22.84 -21.90
N VAL A 342 6.79 -21.62 -22.02
CA VAL A 342 7.48 -21.12 -23.22
C VAL A 342 8.89 -20.64 -22.88
N GLY A 343 9.83 -20.89 -23.79
CA GLY A 343 11.23 -20.46 -23.66
C GLY A 343 11.49 -19.07 -24.22
N GLU A 344 10.49 -18.19 -24.18
CA GLU A 344 10.44 -16.96 -24.96
C GLU A 344 10.08 -15.78 -24.05
N ALA A 345 10.73 -14.63 -24.26
CA ALA A 345 10.63 -13.47 -23.39
C ALA A 345 11.01 -12.18 -24.12
N SER A 346 10.74 -11.01 -23.51
CA SER A 346 11.27 -9.74 -24.00
C SER A 346 12.79 -9.65 -23.87
N ILE A 347 13.35 -10.27 -22.82
CA ILE A 347 14.79 -10.53 -22.66
C ILE A 347 15.00 -12.03 -22.45
N GLU A 348 15.72 -12.68 -23.36
CA GLU A 348 16.09 -14.09 -23.30
C GLU A 348 17.57 -14.22 -22.89
N ILE A 349 17.86 -14.83 -21.75
CA ILE A 349 19.21 -14.98 -21.18
C ILE A 349 19.59 -16.46 -21.19
N LEU A 350 20.60 -16.79 -21.99
CA LEU A 350 21.20 -18.12 -22.06
C LEU A 350 22.69 -18.11 -21.70
N GLY A 351 23.29 -16.94 -21.41
CA GLY A 351 24.69 -16.82 -21.00
C GLY A 351 24.85 -16.52 -19.51
N ASP A 352 25.87 -17.12 -18.91
CA ASP A 352 26.18 -17.05 -17.48
C ASP A 352 26.60 -15.65 -17.06
N ASN A 353 26.49 -15.36 -15.76
CA ASN A 353 27.01 -14.13 -15.15
C ASN A 353 26.48 -12.86 -15.86
N THR A 354 25.22 -12.89 -16.27
CA THR A 354 24.55 -11.76 -16.91
C THR A 354 23.98 -10.82 -15.85
N LEU A 355 24.22 -9.52 -16.01
CA LEU A 355 23.62 -8.45 -15.22
C LEU A 355 22.56 -7.71 -16.04
N VAL A 356 21.33 -7.68 -15.57
CA VAL A 356 20.28 -6.78 -16.07
C VAL A 356 19.90 -5.80 -14.97
N LYS A 357 20.19 -4.52 -15.19
CA LYS A 357 20.05 -3.50 -14.15
C LYS A 357 19.38 -2.23 -14.65
N GLY A 358 18.42 -1.72 -13.87
CA GLY A 358 17.75 -0.44 -14.16
C GLY A 358 16.91 -0.45 -15.44
N CYS A 359 16.60 -1.61 -15.99
CA CYS A 359 15.85 -1.73 -17.23
C CYS A 359 14.35 -1.61 -17.01
N ALA A 360 13.63 -1.08 -18.01
CA ALA A 360 12.18 -1.02 -18.04
C ALA A 360 11.65 -1.96 -19.14
N ILE A 361 10.95 -3.01 -18.75
CA ILE A 361 10.34 -4.00 -19.65
C ILE A 361 8.83 -3.84 -19.57
N ASN A 362 8.18 -3.57 -20.70
CA ASN A 362 6.75 -3.36 -20.75
C ASN A 362 6.13 -4.04 -21.98
N HIS A 363 4.95 -4.65 -21.79
CA HIS A 363 4.19 -5.34 -22.82
C HIS A 363 4.92 -6.55 -23.41
N SER A 364 4.53 -7.74 -22.93
CA SER A 364 4.95 -9.02 -23.48
C SER A 364 3.76 -9.96 -23.47
N SER A 365 3.49 -10.64 -24.58
CA SER A 365 2.47 -11.69 -24.62
C SER A 365 2.86 -12.90 -23.77
N VAL A 366 4.15 -13.04 -23.45
CA VAL A 366 4.74 -14.12 -22.65
C VAL A 366 5.59 -13.50 -21.51
N SER A 367 6.73 -14.11 -21.16
CA SER A 367 7.58 -13.66 -20.06
C SER A 367 8.22 -12.29 -20.33
N GLY A 368 8.55 -11.55 -19.26
CA GLY A 368 9.34 -10.32 -19.35
C GLY A 368 10.82 -10.65 -19.56
N ILE A 369 11.42 -11.29 -18.57
CA ILE A 369 12.81 -11.79 -18.57
C ILE A 369 12.78 -13.29 -18.32
N LEU A 370 13.46 -14.05 -19.18
CA LEU A 370 13.70 -15.48 -19.01
C LEU A 370 15.19 -15.73 -18.85
N ILE A 371 15.59 -16.41 -17.77
CA ILE A 371 16.92 -17.03 -17.64
C ILE A 371 16.73 -18.53 -17.81
N ALA A 372 17.35 -19.07 -18.85
CA ALA A 372 17.26 -20.48 -19.19
C ALA A 372 18.20 -21.30 -18.31
N GLY A 373 17.71 -21.88 -17.21
CA GLY A 373 18.54 -22.62 -16.24
C GLY A 373 19.19 -23.91 -16.73
N TRP A 374 19.06 -24.27 -18.00
CA TRP A 374 19.89 -25.31 -18.63
C TRP A 374 21.16 -24.74 -19.27
N ALA A 375 21.27 -23.41 -19.35
CA ALA A 375 22.32 -22.67 -20.05
C ALA A 375 22.96 -21.56 -19.21
N ALA A 376 22.20 -20.92 -18.31
CA ALA A 376 22.61 -19.74 -17.58
C ALA A 376 22.36 -19.83 -16.07
N ASP A 377 23.42 -19.56 -15.31
CA ASP A 377 23.50 -19.44 -13.86
C ASP A 377 24.21 -18.13 -13.46
N ASP A 378 24.34 -17.86 -12.15
CA ASP A 378 25.12 -16.74 -11.59
C ASP A 378 24.67 -15.34 -12.08
N CYS A 379 23.42 -15.20 -12.50
CA CYS A 379 22.88 -13.95 -13.05
C CYS A 379 22.28 -13.03 -11.98
N ILE A 380 22.26 -11.72 -12.28
CA ILE A 380 21.70 -10.69 -11.39
C ILE A 380 20.67 -9.85 -12.14
N LEU A 381 19.45 -9.79 -11.58
CA LEU A 381 18.38 -8.89 -12.01
C LEU A 381 18.12 -7.86 -10.90
N GLU A 382 18.60 -6.63 -11.10
CA GLU A 382 18.57 -5.58 -10.07
C GLU A 382 17.84 -4.31 -10.53
N GLY A 383 16.92 -3.80 -9.71
CA GLY A 383 16.39 -2.44 -9.93
C GLY A 383 15.58 -2.29 -11.22
N ASN A 384 14.99 -3.36 -11.76
CA ASN A 384 14.23 -3.32 -13.00
C ASN A 384 12.74 -3.04 -12.74
N THR A 385 12.08 -2.36 -13.67
CA THR A 385 10.62 -2.24 -13.72
C THR A 385 10.07 -3.15 -14.79
N ILE A 386 9.21 -4.11 -14.44
CA ILE A 386 8.65 -5.07 -15.38
C ILE A 386 7.12 -5.02 -15.30
N SER A 387 6.45 -4.83 -16.42
CA SER A 387 5.00 -4.70 -16.41
C SER A 387 4.32 -5.27 -17.64
N ASN A 388 3.03 -5.60 -17.46
CA ASN A 388 2.13 -5.97 -18.55
C ASN A 388 2.62 -7.20 -19.33
N THR A 389 2.76 -8.32 -18.63
CA THR A 389 3.29 -9.57 -19.20
C THR A 389 2.25 -10.70 -19.21
N ASP A 390 2.52 -11.74 -19.99
CA ASP A 390 1.70 -12.95 -20.07
C ASP A 390 0.23 -12.71 -20.47
N TYR A 391 0.01 -11.89 -21.51
CA TYR A 391 -1.34 -11.71 -22.07
C TYR A 391 -1.95 -13.00 -22.65
N VAL A 392 -1.13 -14.02 -22.89
CA VAL A 392 -1.62 -15.33 -23.35
C VAL A 392 -2.24 -16.11 -22.18
N GLY A 393 -1.81 -15.89 -20.93
CA GLY A 393 -2.33 -16.63 -19.77
C GLY A 393 -1.81 -18.07 -19.74
N ILE A 394 -0.49 -18.23 -19.84
CA ILE A 394 0.21 -19.53 -19.80
C ILE A 394 1.20 -19.56 -18.63
N HIS A 395 2.05 -20.59 -18.51
CA HIS A 395 3.12 -20.61 -17.50
C HIS A 395 4.31 -19.74 -17.93
N ALA A 396 4.03 -18.46 -18.12
CA ALA A 396 4.98 -17.38 -18.31
C ALA A 396 4.89 -16.41 -17.13
N SER A 397 5.93 -15.61 -16.92
CA SER A 397 5.99 -14.69 -15.78
C SER A 397 6.88 -13.48 -16.09
N PRO A 398 6.69 -12.35 -15.40
CA PRO A 398 7.56 -11.17 -15.52
C PRO A 398 9.04 -11.52 -15.42
N ILE A 399 9.40 -12.36 -14.45
CA ILE A 399 10.71 -13.01 -14.34
C ILE A 399 10.47 -14.51 -14.24
N ARG A 400 11.15 -15.29 -15.10
CA ARG A 400 11.12 -16.75 -15.10
C ARG A 400 12.55 -17.30 -15.09
N THR A 401 12.88 -18.13 -14.11
CA THR A 401 14.17 -18.83 -14.10
C THR A 401 14.11 -20.18 -13.40
N SER A 402 14.94 -21.09 -13.88
CA SER A 402 15.35 -22.31 -13.18
C SER A 402 16.86 -22.43 -13.02
N GLY A 403 17.61 -21.36 -13.32
CA GLY A 403 19.06 -21.30 -13.14
C GLY A 403 19.42 -21.13 -11.68
N ASP A 404 20.62 -21.57 -11.32
CA ASP A 404 21.16 -21.56 -9.98
C ASP A 404 21.92 -20.24 -9.68
N ASN A 405 22.07 -19.91 -8.40
CA ASN A 405 22.79 -18.73 -7.90
C ASN A 405 22.26 -17.39 -8.45
N ILE A 406 20.96 -17.30 -8.71
CA ILE A 406 20.34 -16.10 -9.26
C ILE A 406 20.01 -15.11 -8.16
N LYS A 407 20.34 -13.83 -8.38
CA LYS A 407 19.91 -12.73 -7.51
C LYS A 407 18.84 -11.90 -8.20
N ILE A 408 17.67 -11.81 -7.59
CA ILE A 408 16.54 -10.99 -8.07
C ILE A 408 16.23 -9.99 -6.98
N VAL A 409 16.74 -8.77 -7.14
CA VAL A 409 16.73 -7.79 -6.07
C VAL A 409 16.19 -6.42 -6.48
N LYS A 410 15.38 -5.78 -5.63
CA LYS A 410 14.91 -4.40 -5.83
C LYS A 410 14.11 -4.17 -7.13
N ASN A 411 13.41 -5.18 -7.64
CA ASN A 411 12.61 -5.01 -8.85
C ASN A 411 11.18 -4.57 -8.49
N THR A 412 10.56 -3.76 -9.36
CA THR A 412 9.13 -3.43 -9.29
C THR A 412 8.40 -4.13 -10.43
N ILE A 413 7.43 -4.98 -10.10
CA ILE A 413 6.75 -5.86 -11.04
C ILE A 413 5.23 -5.71 -10.87
N PHE A 414 4.51 -5.46 -11.96
CA PHE A 414 3.05 -5.36 -11.87
C PHE A 414 2.31 -5.70 -13.16
N ASN A 415 1.03 -6.06 -13.04
CA ASN A 415 0.13 -6.42 -14.14
C ASN A 415 0.61 -7.64 -14.94
N THR A 416 0.26 -8.84 -14.50
CA THR A 416 0.63 -10.09 -15.17
C THR A 416 -0.51 -11.09 -15.25
N GLY A 417 -0.57 -11.84 -16.34
CA GLY A 417 -1.66 -12.77 -16.65
C GLY A 417 -1.79 -13.92 -15.65
N ARG A 418 -0.68 -14.53 -15.22
CA ARG A 418 -0.65 -15.69 -14.31
C ARG A 418 0.19 -15.48 -13.06
N ASP A 419 1.50 -15.66 -13.15
CA ASP A 419 2.41 -15.59 -11.99
C ASP A 419 3.01 -14.19 -11.85
N GLY A 420 3.23 -13.73 -10.61
CA GLY A 420 4.01 -12.52 -10.35
C GLY A 420 5.51 -12.70 -10.65
N MET A 421 6.06 -13.85 -10.29
CA MET A 421 7.41 -14.30 -10.67
C MET A 421 7.56 -15.81 -10.47
N TYR A 422 8.54 -16.41 -11.16
CA TYR A 422 8.87 -17.82 -11.06
C TYR A 422 10.37 -18.06 -10.90
N VAL A 423 10.77 -18.71 -9.79
CA VAL A 423 12.17 -18.99 -9.46
C VAL A 423 12.30 -20.40 -8.87
N ALA A 424 12.88 -21.33 -9.63
CA ALA A 424 12.96 -22.75 -9.28
C ALA A 424 14.40 -23.31 -9.18
N GLY A 425 15.41 -22.47 -9.40
CA GLY A 425 16.82 -22.84 -9.23
C GLY A 425 17.22 -23.02 -7.77
N GLN A 426 18.51 -23.23 -7.53
CA GLN A 426 19.13 -23.44 -6.23
C GLN A 426 19.97 -22.22 -5.82
N ASN A 427 20.15 -22.02 -4.51
CA ASN A 427 20.96 -20.94 -3.94
C ASN A 427 20.57 -19.55 -4.46
N CYS A 428 19.29 -19.35 -4.78
CA CYS A 428 18.78 -18.08 -5.30
C CYS A 428 18.40 -17.15 -4.15
N GLU A 429 18.60 -15.85 -4.37
CA GLU A 429 18.21 -14.77 -3.46
C GLU A 429 17.12 -13.92 -4.14
N ILE A 430 15.96 -13.81 -3.49
CA ILE A 430 14.82 -13.04 -3.96
C ILE A 430 14.52 -12.00 -2.89
N ALA A 431 14.99 -10.76 -3.10
CA ALA A 431 15.00 -9.76 -2.04
C ALA A 431 14.50 -8.37 -2.45
N TYR A 432 13.77 -7.69 -1.56
CA TYR A 432 13.39 -6.29 -1.77
C TYR A 432 12.58 -6.03 -3.05
N ASN A 433 11.88 -7.02 -3.59
CA ASN A 433 11.04 -6.85 -4.77
C ASN A 433 9.63 -6.42 -4.37
N ASP A 434 9.07 -5.47 -5.12
CA ASP A 434 7.66 -5.08 -5.06
C ASP A 434 6.97 -5.77 -6.24
N VAL A 435 6.04 -6.69 -5.95
CA VAL A 435 5.33 -7.49 -6.96
C VAL A 435 3.84 -7.41 -6.69
N SER A 436 3.08 -6.95 -7.68
CA SER A 436 1.64 -6.75 -7.52
C SER A 436 0.80 -7.06 -8.75
N ALA A 437 -0.52 -7.15 -8.58
CA ALA A 437 -1.48 -7.28 -9.67
C ALA A 437 -1.17 -8.45 -10.63
N SER A 438 -0.83 -9.61 -10.09
CA SER A 438 -0.75 -10.87 -10.82
C SER A 438 -2.12 -11.57 -10.91
N GLN A 439 -2.17 -12.72 -11.60
CA GLN A 439 -3.41 -13.49 -11.82
C GLN A 439 -4.52 -12.70 -12.54
N LYS A 440 -4.17 -11.82 -13.48
CA LYS A 440 -5.19 -11.04 -14.19
C LYS A 440 -5.98 -11.84 -15.22
N ILE A 441 -5.47 -13.00 -15.66
CA ILE A 441 -6.11 -13.88 -16.65
C ILE A 441 -6.35 -15.28 -16.07
N ASN A 442 -5.36 -15.81 -15.34
CA ASN A 442 -5.40 -17.16 -14.77
C ASN A 442 -5.65 -17.14 -13.25
N SER A 443 -5.75 -18.34 -12.67
CA SER A 443 -5.81 -18.59 -11.23
C SER A 443 -4.89 -19.77 -10.90
N ASP A 444 -4.85 -20.16 -9.62
CA ASP A 444 -4.07 -21.32 -9.16
C ASP A 444 -2.56 -21.08 -9.37
N SER A 445 -2.12 -19.93 -8.86
CA SER A 445 -0.74 -19.45 -8.88
C SER A 445 -0.50 -18.49 -7.72
N GLY A 446 0.74 -17.98 -7.58
CA GLY A 446 1.14 -17.01 -6.56
C GLY A 446 1.74 -15.74 -7.14
N VAL A 447 1.76 -14.68 -6.32
CA VAL A 447 2.60 -13.50 -6.59
C VAL A 447 4.06 -13.92 -6.67
N PHE A 448 4.51 -14.75 -5.71
CA PHE A 448 5.66 -15.62 -5.88
C PHE A 448 5.19 -17.06 -6.14
N TYR A 449 5.69 -17.71 -7.18
CA TYR A 449 5.31 -19.08 -7.53
C TYR A 449 6.54 -19.93 -7.87
N THR A 450 6.58 -21.17 -7.42
CA THR A 450 7.62 -22.14 -7.82
C THR A 450 7.09 -23.56 -7.72
N VAL A 451 7.68 -24.49 -8.47
CA VAL A 451 7.57 -25.94 -8.25
C VAL A 451 8.94 -26.49 -7.91
N GLY A 452 8.98 -27.50 -7.05
CA GLY A 452 10.22 -28.11 -6.60
C GLY A 452 10.52 -29.45 -7.25
N ASN A 453 11.45 -30.16 -6.62
CA ASN A 453 11.88 -31.50 -6.98
C ASN A 453 12.56 -32.14 -5.75
N ASP A 454 13.31 -33.22 -5.94
CA ASP A 454 13.94 -33.92 -4.81
C ASP A 454 15.07 -33.14 -4.12
N ASN A 455 15.59 -32.07 -4.75
CA ASN A 455 16.69 -31.30 -4.21
C ASN A 455 16.20 -30.26 -3.19
N LEU A 456 16.96 -30.11 -2.10
CA LEU A 456 16.86 -28.93 -1.23
C LEU A 456 17.40 -27.73 -2.02
N LYS A 457 16.55 -26.72 -2.22
CA LYS A 457 16.86 -25.57 -3.07
C LYS A 457 17.82 -24.59 -2.43
N ASN A 458 17.80 -24.47 -1.10
CA ASN A 458 18.57 -23.47 -0.36
C ASN A 458 18.31 -22.04 -0.87
N ASN A 459 17.05 -21.74 -1.18
CA ASN A 459 16.65 -20.41 -1.66
C ASN A 459 16.20 -19.52 -0.50
N GLU A 460 16.54 -18.24 -0.57
CA GLU A 460 16.18 -17.22 0.40
C GLU A 460 15.21 -16.22 -0.25
N ILE A 461 14.02 -16.08 0.32
CA ILE A 461 12.98 -15.16 -0.15
C ILE A 461 12.71 -14.18 0.98
N HIS A 462 13.15 -12.92 0.84
CA HIS A 462 13.06 -11.98 1.96
C HIS A 462 12.82 -10.52 1.64
N HIS A 463 12.22 -9.80 2.58
CA HIS A 463 12.01 -8.34 2.47
C HIS A 463 11.25 -7.95 1.19
N ASN A 464 10.42 -8.83 0.65
CA ASN A 464 9.60 -8.53 -0.51
C ASN A 464 8.21 -8.03 -0.10
N TRP A 465 7.62 -7.22 -0.97
CA TRP A 465 6.22 -6.85 -0.94
C TRP A 465 5.48 -7.63 -2.03
N PHE A 466 4.56 -8.50 -1.63
CA PHE A 466 3.77 -9.34 -2.54
C PHE A 466 2.28 -9.07 -2.36
N HIS A 467 1.63 -8.40 -3.31
CA HIS A 467 0.33 -7.82 -2.99
C HIS A 467 -0.65 -7.58 -4.14
N ASP A 468 -1.88 -7.20 -3.77
CA ASP A 468 -2.95 -6.76 -4.66
C ASP A 468 -3.18 -7.73 -5.84
N ALA A 469 -3.26 -9.02 -5.52
CA ALA A 469 -3.46 -10.08 -6.48
C ALA A 469 -4.84 -10.72 -6.31
N THR A 470 -5.63 -10.74 -7.37
CA THR A 470 -6.99 -11.31 -7.34
C THR A 470 -7.26 -12.04 -8.64
N ALA A 471 -7.64 -13.31 -8.53
CA ALA A 471 -7.99 -14.12 -9.69
C ALA A 471 -9.31 -13.65 -10.34
N PRO A 472 -9.49 -13.81 -11.66
CA PRO A 472 -10.66 -13.26 -12.35
C PRO A 472 -11.93 -14.02 -11.98
N SER A 473 -13.07 -13.33 -11.92
CA SER A 473 -14.35 -13.94 -11.48
C SER A 473 -14.79 -15.16 -12.30
N TYR A 474 -14.37 -15.29 -13.56
CA TYR A 474 -14.69 -16.46 -14.40
C TYR A 474 -13.90 -17.72 -14.06
N SER A 475 -12.85 -17.62 -13.21
CA SER A 475 -11.91 -18.72 -12.91
C SER A 475 -12.31 -19.55 -11.70
N HIS A 476 -13.39 -19.18 -11.02
CA HIS A 476 -13.86 -19.82 -9.78
C HIS A 476 -15.37 -19.69 -9.63
N ASN A 477 -15.95 -20.46 -8.69
CA ASN A 477 -17.32 -20.23 -8.28
C ASN A 477 -17.39 -18.96 -7.42
N PRO A 478 -18.40 -18.09 -7.55
CA PRO A 478 -18.56 -16.92 -6.67
C PRO A 478 -18.60 -17.22 -5.17
N SER A 479 -18.87 -18.46 -4.76
CA SER A 479 -18.80 -18.91 -3.36
C SER A 479 -17.41 -19.33 -2.89
N ASP A 480 -16.46 -19.48 -3.80
CA ASP A 480 -15.11 -19.95 -3.54
C ASP A 480 -14.14 -18.76 -3.61
N PRO A 481 -13.02 -18.77 -2.86
CA PRO A 481 -12.00 -17.75 -3.01
C PRO A 481 -11.37 -17.81 -4.41
N GLY A 482 -11.11 -16.64 -5.00
CA GLY A 482 -10.30 -16.55 -6.21
C GLY A 482 -8.87 -16.97 -5.91
N LYS A 483 -8.36 -18.02 -6.57
CA LYS A 483 -7.05 -18.61 -6.27
C LYS A 483 -5.86 -17.77 -6.73
N ALA A 484 -5.54 -16.71 -5.98
CA ALA A 484 -4.32 -15.93 -6.10
C ALA A 484 -3.63 -15.89 -4.73
N ALA A 485 -2.58 -16.69 -4.58
CA ALA A 485 -1.80 -16.76 -3.35
C ALA A 485 -0.73 -15.65 -3.29
N GLY A 486 -0.27 -15.30 -2.10
CA GLY A 486 0.92 -14.48 -1.93
C GLY A 486 2.18 -15.23 -2.33
N ILE A 487 2.61 -16.16 -1.48
CA ILE A 487 3.78 -17.02 -1.71
C ILE A 487 3.30 -18.45 -1.91
N TYR A 488 3.50 -18.98 -3.12
CA TYR A 488 3.10 -20.33 -3.48
C TYR A 488 4.33 -21.19 -3.76
N LEU A 489 4.67 -22.01 -2.76
CA LEU A 489 5.65 -23.09 -2.88
C LEU A 489 4.89 -24.35 -3.27
N ASP A 490 4.64 -24.52 -4.57
CA ASP A 490 3.84 -25.62 -5.12
C ASP A 490 4.60 -26.96 -4.97
N ASN A 491 4.05 -28.02 -5.57
CA ASN A 491 4.48 -29.40 -5.43
C ASN A 491 6.00 -29.60 -5.33
N ASP A 492 6.39 -30.48 -4.40
CA ASP A 492 7.77 -30.95 -4.23
C ASP A 492 8.78 -29.85 -3.87
N SER A 493 8.33 -28.70 -3.36
CA SER A 493 9.20 -27.59 -2.91
C SER A 493 9.93 -27.93 -1.62
N LYS A 494 11.26 -27.83 -1.62
CA LYS A 494 12.10 -28.19 -0.47
C LYS A 494 13.26 -27.23 -0.24
N GLY A 495 13.58 -26.95 1.01
CA GLY A 495 14.75 -26.13 1.39
C GLY A 495 14.60 -24.66 1.05
N TYR A 496 13.51 -24.03 1.48
CA TYR A 496 13.27 -22.59 1.31
C TYR A 496 13.27 -21.90 2.66
N THR A 497 14.00 -20.79 2.77
CA THR A 497 13.92 -19.87 3.90
C THR A 497 13.16 -18.63 3.45
N VAL A 498 11.97 -18.42 4.00
CA VAL A 498 11.06 -17.34 3.62
C VAL A 498 10.92 -16.41 4.81
N HIS A 499 11.46 -15.18 4.74
CA HIS A 499 11.43 -14.30 5.90
C HIS A 499 11.32 -12.81 5.65
N HIS A 500 10.74 -12.08 6.59
CA HIS A 500 10.60 -10.62 6.50
C HIS A 500 9.85 -10.17 5.24
N ASN A 501 9.01 -11.00 4.65
CA ASN A 501 8.14 -10.59 3.54
C ASN A 501 6.83 -10.01 4.09
N VAL A 502 6.26 -9.07 3.35
CA VAL A 502 4.88 -8.63 3.56
C VAL A 502 4.02 -9.10 2.40
N VAL A 503 2.97 -9.84 2.71
CA VAL A 503 1.93 -10.25 1.78
C VAL A 503 0.64 -9.51 2.11
N TRP A 504 0.01 -8.82 1.15
CA TRP A 504 -1.30 -8.22 1.43
C TRP A 504 -2.27 -8.14 0.26
N ASN A 505 -3.57 -8.05 0.58
CA ASN A 505 -4.66 -7.96 -0.41
C ASN A 505 -4.58 -9.05 -1.49
N VAL A 506 -4.42 -10.30 -1.07
CA VAL A 506 -4.43 -11.47 -1.97
C VAL A 506 -5.74 -12.24 -1.80
N SER A 507 -6.37 -12.67 -2.88
CA SER A 507 -7.73 -13.23 -2.83
C SER A 507 -7.82 -14.68 -2.32
N TRP A 508 -6.69 -15.33 -2.03
CA TRP A 508 -6.62 -16.69 -1.47
C TRP A 508 -5.75 -16.74 -0.21
N SER A 509 -4.71 -17.58 -0.18
CA SER A 509 -3.85 -17.77 0.98
C SER A 509 -2.62 -16.84 0.96
N GLY A 510 -2.16 -16.42 2.14
CA GLY A 510 -0.87 -15.77 2.29
C GLY A 510 0.26 -16.71 1.86
N TYR A 511 0.26 -17.92 2.44
CA TYR A 511 1.10 -19.04 2.00
C TYR A 511 0.27 -20.16 1.38
N GLN A 512 0.66 -20.56 0.18
CA GLN A 512 0.17 -21.78 -0.43
C GLN A 512 1.30 -22.80 -0.51
N VAL A 513 1.03 -24.00 -0.01
CA VAL A 513 1.90 -25.17 -0.20
C VAL A 513 1.09 -26.31 -0.78
N ASN A 514 1.71 -27.29 -1.43
CA ASN A 514 1.01 -28.50 -1.89
C ASN A 514 1.76 -29.76 -1.40
N TRP A 515 1.65 -30.89 -2.11
CA TRP A 515 2.17 -32.17 -1.62
C TRP A 515 3.72 -32.24 -1.65
N ASN A 516 4.28 -33.07 -0.77
CA ASN A 516 5.72 -33.41 -0.70
C ASN A 516 6.65 -32.22 -0.42
N ASN A 517 6.16 -31.25 0.34
CA ASN A 517 6.92 -30.07 0.72
C ASN A 517 7.63 -30.29 2.06
N THR A 518 8.94 -30.06 2.10
CA THR A 518 9.75 -30.33 3.30
C THR A 518 10.84 -29.29 3.51
N HIS A 519 11.27 -29.08 4.75
CA HIS A 519 12.32 -28.10 5.06
C HIS A 519 11.96 -26.68 4.58
N LEU A 520 10.70 -26.29 4.78
CA LEU A 520 10.22 -24.94 4.53
C LEU A 520 10.24 -24.15 5.85
N ASP A 521 11.08 -23.13 5.91
CA ASP A 521 11.28 -22.29 7.09
C ASP A 521 10.65 -20.89 6.84
N PHE A 522 9.45 -20.64 7.35
CA PHE A 522 8.76 -19.34 7.28
C PHE A 522 8.96 -18.54 8.56
N PHE A 523 9.77 -17.48 8.52
CA PHE A 523 10.16 -16.71 9.70
C PHE A 523 9.84 -15.22 9.60
N HIS A 524 9.30 -14.58 10.63
CA HIS A 524 9.17 -13.11 10.67
C HIS A 524 8.47 -12.53 9.44
N ASN A 525 7.34 -13.07 9.00
CA ASN A 525 6.62 -12.52 7.86
C ASN A 525 5.29 -11.91 8.32
N THR A 526 4.77 -10.97 7.53
CA THR A 526 3.48 -10.31 7.79
C THR A 526 2.51 -10.65 6.67
N ILE A 527 1.34 -11.18 7.00
CA ILE A 527 0.22 -11.42 6.08
C ILE A 527 -0.95 -10.51 6.49
N TRP A 528 -1.45 -9.71 5.57
CA TRP A 528 -2.53 -8.75 5.83
C TRP A 528 -3.60 -8.78 4.74
N ASN A 529 -4.87 -9.00 5.10
CA ASN A 529 -5.98 -9.09 4.14
C ASN A 529 -5.80 -10.19 3.07
N ALA A 530 -5.31 -11.35 3.49
CA ALA A 530 -5.51 -12.59 2.74
C ALA A 530 -6.85 -13.23 3.16
N GLU A 531 -7.42 -14.10 2.36
CA GLU A 531 -8.59 -14.88 2.78
C GLU A 531 -8.24 -15.82 3.96
N ARG A 532 -7.00 -16.32 3.96
CA ARG A 532 -6.43 -17.12 5.06
C ARG A 532 -4.91 -17.00 5.14
N ALA A 533 -4.34 -17.24 6.32
CA ALA A 533 -2.90 -17.20 6.53
C ALA A 533 -2.18 -18.24 5.65
N MET A 534 -2.65 -19.49 5.68
CA MET A 534 -2.01 -20.58 4.94
C MET A 534 -3.03 -21.62 4.49
N ASP A 535 -2.77 -22.27 3.36
CA ASP A 535 -3.55 -23.43 2.90
C ASP A 535 -2.64 -24.46 2.24
N SER A 536 -3.15 -25.68 2.09
CA SER A 536 -2.44 -26.77 1.44
C SER A 536 -3.31 -27.70 0.63
N TRP A 537 -2.87 -28.03 -0.59
CA TRP A 537 -3.42 -29.15 -1.36
C TRP A 537 -2.59 -30.43 -1.18
N ASP A 538 -2.64 -31.01 0.02
CA ASP A 538 -1.95 -32.27 0.32
C ASP A 538 -2.83 -33.50 -0.01
N ILE A 539 -2.65 -34.02 -1.23
CA ILE A 539 -3.36 -35.23 -1.67
C ILE A 539 -2.67 -36.53 -1.27
N ASN A 540 -1.34 -36.63 -1.13
CA ASN A 540 -0.63 -37.90 -0.83
C ASN A 540 0.88 -37.75 -0.46
N GLY A 541 1.41 -36.57 -0.15
CA GLY A 541 2.86 -36.37 0.02
C GLY A 541 3.26 -36.03 1.47
N PRO A 542 4.46 -36.39 1.94
CA PRO A 542 4.91 -36.02 3.28
C PRO A 542 5.01 -34.49 3.42
N GLN A 543 4.58 -33.95 4.56
CA GLN A 543 4.83 -32.58 5.00
C GLN A 543 5.71 -32.70 6.25
N GLU A 544 7.01 -32.47 6.12
CA GLU A 544 7.97 -32.75 7.20
C GLU A 544 9.01 -31.64 7.34
N ASN A 545 9.45 -31.39 8.57
CA ASN A 545 10.47 -30.39 8.91
C ASN A 545 10.12 -28.97 8.42
N ASN A 546 8.84 -28.64 8.34
CA ASN A 546 8.40 -27.30 8.00
C ASN A 546 8.11 -26.50 9.27
N LYS A 547 8.42 -25.20 9.26
CA LYS A 547 8.31 -24.32 10.42
C LYS A 547 7.64 -23.01 10.04
N VAL A 548 6.81 -22.48 10.93
CA VAL A 548 6.23 -21.14 10.83
C VAL A 548 6.44 -20.42 12.15
N TYR A 549 7.52 -19.64 12.25
CA TYR A 549 7.91 -18.94 13.47
C TYR A 549 7.80 -17.43 13.33
N ASN A 550 7.40 -16.75 14.41
CA ASN A 550 7.35 -15.30 14.52
C ASN A 550 6.59 -14.62 13.36
N SER A 551 5.64 -15.30 12.73
CA SER A 551 4.91 -14.78 11.57
C SER A 551 3.52 -14.31 11.98
N PHE A 552 3.05 -13.21 11.42
CA PHE A 552 1.75 -12.63 11.75
C PHE A 552 0.77 -12.79 10.58
N ALA A 553 -0.50 -13.05 10.89
CA ALA A 553 -1.61 -12.94 9.94
C ALA A 553 -2.83 -12.28 10.62
N ASN A 554 -3.64 -11.54 9.87
CA ASN A 554 -4.86 -10.92 10.44
C ASN A 554 -6.14 -11.75 10.25
N THR A 555 -6.12 -12.74 9.37
CA THR A 555 -7.29 -13.53 8.97
C THR A 555 -6.93 -14.97 8.61
N GLY A 556 -7.86 -15.89 8.92
CA GLY A 556 -7.81 -17.31 8.61
C GLY A 556 -6.68 -18.09 9.29
N ASP A 557 -6.82 -19.40 9.31
CA ASP A 557 -5.96 -20.29 10.09
C ASP A 557 -4.64 -20.61 9.38
N TRP A 558 -3.63 -20.96 10.18
CA TRP A 558 -2.47 -21.69 9.68
C TRP A 558 -2.86 -23.12 9.34
N PHE A 559 -2.30 -23.68 8.26
CA PHE A 559 -2.63 -25.03 7.84
C PHE A 559 -2.05 -26.09 8.81
N THR A 560 -2.90 -26.99 9.32
CA THR A 560 -2.49 -28.19 10.05
C THR A 560 -3.43 -29.36 9.72
N LYS A 561 -3.03 -30.29 8.85
CA LYS A 561 -3.80 -31.53 8.62
C LYS A 561 -3.40 -32.60 9.63
N THR A 562 -2.13 -32.67 9.99
CA THR A 562 -1.60 -33.43 11.13
C THR A 562 -0.86 -32.52 12.10
N ALA A 563 -0.59 -33.01 13.32
CA ALA A 563 0.14 -32.25 14.34
C ALA A 563 1.63 -32.05 14.01
N THR A 564 2.15 -32.63 12.92
CA THR A 564 3.58 -32.62 12.57
C THR A 564 3.87 -32.01 11.20
N ASP A 565 2.86 -31.59 10.44
CA ASP A 565 3.05 -31.05 9.09
C ASP A 565 3.86 -29.75 9.12
N PHE A 566 3.55 -28.90 10.10
CA PHE A 566 4.20 -27.62 10.38
C PHE A 566 4.38 -27.45 11.90
N ASP A 567 5.60 -27.13 12.33
CA ASP A 567 5.86 -26.62 13.67
C ASP A 567 5.56 -25.11 13.67
N ILE A 568 4.48 -24.70 14.34
CA ILE A 568 4.00 -23.32 14.34
C ILE A 568 4.18 -22.75 15.74
N GLN A 569 4.98 -21.70 15.86
CA GLN A 569 5.33 -21.10 17.15
C GLN A 569 5.39 -19.57 17.07
N ASN A 570 4.88 -18.88 18.09
CA ASN A 570 4.86 -17.41 18.15
C ASN A 570 4.29 -16.77 16.87
N SER A 571 3.29 -17.41 16.25
CA SER A 571 2.69 -16.96 14.98
C SER A 571 1.20 -16.66 15.15
N PRO A 572 0.83 -15.54 15.79
CA PRO A 572 -0.54 -15.22 16.17
C PRO A 572 -1.42 -14.81 14.98
N ILE A 573 -2.73 -15.02 15.14
CA ILE A 573 -3.77 -14.53 14.24
C ILE A 573 -4.74 -13.66 15.04
N PHE A 574 -4.91 -12.39 14.66
CA PHE A 574 -5.96 -11.54 15.21
C PHE A 574 -6.29 -10.38 14.26
N SER A 575 -7.56 -9.94 14.28
CA SER A 575 -8.11 -9.02 13.28
C SER A 575 -7.72 -7.55 13.47
N ASP A 576 -7.43 -7.15 14.71
CA ASP A 576 -7.10 -5.75 15.03
C ASP A 576 -5.73 -5.39 14.46
N SER A 577 -5.61 -4.22 13.84
CA SER A 577 -4.33 -3.81 13.25
C SER A 577 -3.27 -3.55 14.34
N PRO A 578 -2.16 -4.32 14.34
CA PRO A 578 -1.04 -4.11 15.25
C PRO A 578 -0.04 -3.07 14.74
N PHE A 579 -0.26 -2.53 13.53
CA PHE A 579 0.70 -1.68 12.84
C PHE A 579 0.43 -0.20 13.07
N GLU A 580 1.44 0.62 12.79
CA GLU A 580 1.33 2.09 12.83
C GLU A 580 0.27 2.59 11.85
N ASP A 581 0.33 2.16 10.58
CA ASP A 581 -0.69 2.46 9.57
C ASP A 581 -0.60 1.53 8.35
N ALA A 582 -1.26 0.37 8.43
CA ALA A 582 -1.30 -0.57 7.31
C ALA A 582 -1.98 -0.01 6.05
N SER A 583 -2.83 1.02 6.17
CA SER A 583 -3.52 1.61 5.01
C SER A 583 -2.60 2.45 4.13
N THR A 584 -1.49 2.93 4.68
CA THR A 584 -0.42 3.64 3.97
C THR A 584 0.82 2.77 3.77
N GLN A 585 0.66 1.45 3.82
CA GLN A 585 1.74 0.46 3.68
C GLN A 585 2.81 0.59 4.77
N ASN A 586 2.44 1.12 5.94
CA ASN A 586 3.30 1.12 7.12
C ASN A 586 2.99 -0.08 8.02
N PHE A 587 3.69 -1.18 7.79
CA PHE A 587 3.56 -2.43 8.57
C PHE A 587 4.53 -2.50 9.76
N MET A 588 5.13 -1.38 10.16
CA MET A 588 5.87 -1.29 11.42
C MET A 588 4.91 -1.53 12.60
N PRO A 589 5.21 -2.40 13.59
CA PRO A 589 4.39 -2.53 14.79
C PRO A 589 4.31 -1.21 15.54
N LYS A 590 3.10 -0.80 15.96
CA LYS A 590 2.95 0.36 16.85
C LYS A 590 3.50 0.02 18.24
N SER A 591 3.86 1.04 19.03
CA SER A 591 4.46 0.84 20.35
C SER A 591 3.63 0.01 21.33
N SER A 592 2.30 0.11 21.26
CA SER A 592 1.39 -0.68 22.08
C SER A 592 1.03 -2.05 21.47
N SER A 593 1.71 -2.46 20.41
CA SER A 593 1.40 -3.69 19.68
C SER A 593 1.75 -4.91 20.52
N SER A 594 0.87 -5.91 20.49
CA SER A 594 1.15 -7.23 21.05
C SER A 594 2.12 -8.06 20.21
N LEU A 595 2.68 -7.51 19.13
CA LEU A 595 3.73 -8.15 18.35
C LEU A 595 5.14 -7.80 18.87
N VAL A 596 5.26 -6.70 19.62
CA VAL A 596 6.56 -6.19 20.09
C VAL A 596 7.12 -7.09 21.19
N ASP A 597 8.39 -7.48 21.08
CA ASP A 597 9.10 -8.34 22.03
C ASP A 597 8.42 -9.71 22.28
N GLN A 598 7.61 -10.21 21.35
CA GLN A 598 6.86 -11.47 21.52
C GLN A 598 7.40 -12.63 20.68
N GLY A 599 8.35 -12.38 19.80
CA GLY A 599 9.01 -13.40 18.98
C GLY A 599 9.99 -14.25 19.79
N GLN A 600 10.31 -15.42 19.27
CA GLN A 600 11.38 -16.25 19.80
C GLN A 600 12.69 -16.02 19.06
N VAL A 601 13.83 -16.26 19.73
CA VAL A 601 15.12 -16.34 19.03
C VAL A 601 15.20 -17.68 18.30
N ILE A 602 15.30 -17.64 16.98
CA ILE A 602 15.29 -18.84 16.13
C ILE A 602 16.72 -19.40 16.00
N THR A 603 16.93 -20.61 16.52
CA THR A 603 18.26 -21.25 16.46
C THR A 603 18.68 -21.49 15.01
N GLY A 604 19.86 -20.99 14.63
CA GLY A 604 20.38 -21.09 13.25
C GLY A 604 19.91 -19.95 12.33
N PHE A 605 19.04 -19.07 12.81
CA PHE A 605 18.58 -17.87 12.11
C PHE A 605 18.57 -16.70 13.10
N ASN A 606 19.76 -16.28 13.55
CA ASN A 606 19.89 -15.20 14.51
C ASN A 606 19.80 -13.85 13.79
N LYS A 607 18.83 -13.02 14.19
CA LYS A 607 18.71 -11.61 13.78
C LYS A 607 18.88 -10.73 15.02
N SER A 608 19.53 -9.58 14.85
CA SER A 608 19.58 -8.56 15.90
C SER A 608 18.17 -7.98 16.08
N PHE A 609 17.81 -7.65 17.31
CA PHE A 609 16.49 -7.12 17.68
C PHE A 609 16.65 -6.08 18.78
N LYS A 610 15.62 -5.29 19.01
CA LYS A 610 15.61 -4.24 20.03
C LYS A 610 14.60 -4.53 21.10
N GLY A 611 15.05 -4.57 22.35
CA GLY A 611 14.21 -4.88 23.50
C GLY A 611 14.65 -6.19 24.15
N THR A 612 13.68 -6.99 24.56
CA THR A 612 13.88 -8.26 25.28
C THR A 612 13.77 -9.49 24.38
N ALA A 613 13.13 -9.38 23.21
CA ALA A 613 13.02 -10.44 22.22
C ALA A 613 12.74 -9.87 20.81
N PRO A 614 12.90 -10.65 19.73
CA PRO A 614 12.49 -10.22 18.40
C PRO A 614 11.00 -9.88 18.33
N ASP A 615 10.62 -8.97 17.42
CA ASP A 615 9.22 -8.73 17.11
C ASP A 615 8.65 -9.83 16.20
N ILE A 616 7.34 -10.05 16.32
CA ILE A 616 6.58 -10.90 15.41
C ILE A 616 6.21 -10.09 14.16
N GLY A 617 6.40 -10.69 12.98
CA GLY A 617 6.12 -10.08 11.70
C GLY A 617 7.39 -9.60 10.99
N ALA A 618 7.20 -8.89 9.88
CA ALA A 618 8.26 -8.55 8.94
C ALA A 618 9.13 -7.35 9.30
N TYR A 619 8.75 -6.62 10.35
CA TYR A 619 9.42 -5.41 10.79
C TYR A 619 9.74 -5.50 12.27
N GLU A 620 10.98 -5.18 12.61
CA GLU A 620 11.47 -5.01 13.96
C GLU A 620 11.29 -3.54 14.36
N ARG A 621 10.62 -3.28 15.48
CA ARG A 621 10.40 -1.93 15.95
C ARG A 621 11.69 -1.29 16.43
N GLY A 622 12.02 -0.13 15.85
CA GLY A 622 13.32 0.51 16.01
C GLY A 622 14.43 -0.14 15.20
N GLY A 623 14.11 -1.08 14.32
CA GLY A 623 14.94 -1.46 13.19
C GLY A 623 14.69 -0.54 11.98
N THR A 624 15.32 -0.88 10.85
CA THR A 624 15.10 -0.14 9.61
C THR A 624 13.69 -0.36 9.08
N ARG A 625 12.98 0.73 8.79
CA ARG A 625 11.74 0.68 8.00
C ARG A 625 12.09 0.45 6.54
N TRP A 626 12.47 -0.78 6.23
CA TRP A 626 12.80 -1.20 4.88
C TRP A 626 11.59 -1.09 3.95
N THR A 627 11.87 -0.87 2.66
CA THR A 627 10.86 -0.81 1.60
C THR A 627 11.29 -1.69 0.43
N ALA A 628 10.38 -1.96 -0.50
CA ALA A 628 10.65 -2.81 -1.66
C ALA A 628 10.55 -2.04 -2.98
N GLY A 629 10.96 -2.68 -4.08
CA GLY A 629 10.93 -2.12 -5.43
C GLY A 629 12.20 -1.36 -5.81
N VAL A 630 12.16 -0.66 -6.94
CA VAL A 630 13.35 0.04 -7.51
C VAL A 630 13.96 1.10 -6.59
N ASN A 631 13.19 1.58 -5.60
CA ASN A 631 13.62 2.56 -4.59
C ASN A 631 13.74 1.94 -3.19
N ALA A 632 13.91 0.61 -3.10
CA ALA A 632 13.99 -0.10 -1.84
C ALA A 632 15.04 0.49 -0.89
N ILE A 633 14.61 0.71 0.34
CA ILE A 633 15.48 0.91 1.50
C ILE A 633 15.75 -0.48 2.06
N GLU A 634 17.02 -0.90 2.06
CA GLU A 634 17.40 -2.20 2.62
C GLU A 634 17.40 -2.16 4.16
N ASP A 635 17.03 -3.28 4.77
CA ASP A 635 17.19 -3.47 6.19
C ASP A 635 18.69 -3.58 6.54
N THR A 636 19.14 -2.75 7.47
CA THR A 636 20.50 -2.79 8.01
C THR A 636 20.75 -4.08 8.80
N GLY A 637 19.70 -4.77 9.23
CA GLY A 637 19.77 -5.95 10.08
C GLY A 637 20.23 -5.63 11.52
N GLU A 638 20.35 -4.35 11.85
CA GLU A 638 20.78 -3.86 13.16
C GLU A 638 19.75 -2.87 13.71
N PRO A 639 19.50 -2.89 15.03
CA PRO A 639 18.71 -1.86 15.69
C PRO A 639 19.25 -0.47 15.37
N LEU A 640 18.37 0.45 15.00
CA LEU A 640 18.71 1.85 14.85
C LEU A 640 18.82 2.52 16.22
N ASP A 641 19.58 3.62 16.29
CA ASP A 641 19.58 4.50 17.46
C ASP A 641 18.16 5.02 17.68
N TRP A 642 17.66 4.92 18.91
CA TRP A 642 16.31 5.41 19.23
C TRP A 642 16.40 6.92 19.37
N SER A 643 15.62 7.69 18.62
CA SER A 643 15.47 9.12 18.86
C SER A 643 14.29 9.37 19.80
N ILE A 644 14.31 10.53 20.45
CA ILE A 644 13.16 10.97 21.25
C ILE A 644 11.89 11.02 20.40
N TYR A 645 11.98 11.34 19.10
CA TYR A 645 10.83 11.49 18.21
C TYR A 645 10.10 10.17 17.91
N ASP A 646 10.75 9.02 18.18
CA ASP A 646 10.17 7.68 18.03
C ASP A 646 9.31 7.25 19.23
N THR A 647 9.30 8.05 20.31
CA THR A 647 8.55 7.79 21.54
C THR A 647 7.28 8.63 21.60
N GLN A 648 6.15 8.02 21.96
CA GLN A 648 4.91 8.75 22.23
C GLN A 648 4.71 8.92 23.74
N PHE A 649 4.35 10.14 24.17
CA PHE A 649 4.08 10.45 25.57
C PHE A 649 2.61 10.75 25.81
N ARG A 650 2.01 10.08 26.80
CA ARG A 650 0.69 10.43 27.32
C ARG A 650 0.86 11.37 28.50
N ILE A 651 0.42 12.62 28.34
CA ILE A 651 0.50 13.65 29.37
C ILE A 651 -0.88 13.89 29.95
N LYS A 652 -1.06 13.61 31.24
CA LYS A 652 -2.30 13.84 31.98
C LYS A 652 -2.10 14.95 32.99
N VAL A 653 -2.85 16.03 32.82
CA VAL A 653 -2.83 17.21 33.68
C VAL A 653 -3.99 17.17 34.66
N ASN A 654 -3.70 17.38 35.94
CA ASN A 654 -4.66 17.49 37.02
C ASN A 654 -4.58 18.89 37.61
N ALA A 655 -5.72 19.57 37.70
CA ALA A 655 -5.86 20.84 38.43
C ALA A 655 -5.50 20.66 39.91
N GLU A 656 -5.23 21.76 40.59
CA GLU A 656 -5.12 21.76 42.05
C GLU A 656 -6.42 21.26 42.69
N THR A 657 -6.32 20.66 43.86
CA THR A 657 -7.48 20.09 44.56
C THR A 657 -8.32 21.16 45.25
N CYS A 658 -7.75 22.33 45.56
CA CYS A 658 -8.38 23.43 46.29
C CYS A 658 -7.82 24.74 45.73
N PRO A 659 -8.57 25.85 45.79
CA PRO A 659 -8.01 27.16 45.49
C PRO A 659 -6.75 27.43 46.32
N ASP A 660 -5.71 27.98 45.69
CA ASP A 660 -4.42 28.35 46.30
C ASP A 660 -3.64 27.17 46.96
N ALA A 661 -3.98 25.92 46.61
CA ALA A 661 -3.32 24.75 47.23
C ALA A 661 -2.03 24.36 46.53
N ASP A 662 -1.79 24.88 45.32
CA ASP A 662 -0.58 24.66 44.53
C ASP A 662 -0.21 23.17 44.42
N ASN A 663 -1.23 22.31 44.30
CA ASN A 663 -1.05 20.85 44.29
C ASN A 663 -1.57 20.16 43.03
N GLY A 664 -1.59 20.91 41.92
CA GLY A 664 -1.76 20.35 40.59
C GLY A 664 -0.67 19.33 40.26
N LYS A 665 -0.96 18.46 39.28
CA LYS A 665 -0.05 17.38 38.88
C LYS A 665 0.02 17.23 37.37
N VAL A 666 1.19 16.86 36.86
CA VAL A 666 1.38 16.39 35.49
C VAL A 666 1.93 14.98 35.54
N ASN A 667 1.17 14.02 35.04
CA ASN A 667 1.59 12.63 34.91
C ASN A 667 2.06 12.41 33.47
N ILE A 668 3.25 11.86 33.30
CA ILE A 668 3.88 11.59 32.01
C ILE A 668 4.10 10.08 31.93
N LEU A 669 3.56 9.46 30.89
CA LEU A 669 3.74 8.04 30.59
C LEU A 669 4.31 7.89 29.19
N ALA A 670 5.51 7.31 29.09
CA ALA A 670 6.13 6.94 27.82
C ALA A 670 5.55 5.62 27.31
N ASP A 671 5.39 5.48 26.00
CA ASP A 671 4.96 4.24 25.37
C ASP A 671 6.07 3.17 25.32
N VAL A 672 7.34 3.55 25.42
CA VAL A 672 8.51 2.66 25.56
C VAL A 672 9.22 2.90 26.90
N GLU A 673 9.89 1.88 27.45
CA GLU A 673 10.74 2.04 28.63
C GLU A 673 12.19 2.30 28.20
N LEU A 674 12.67 3.54 28.36
CA LEU A 674 14.04 3.99 28.07
C LEU A 674 14.46 5.02 29.11
N GLU A 675 15.74 5.36 29.22
CA GLU A 675 16.17 6.42 30.13
C GLU A 675 15.82 7.81 29.55
N TYR A 676 14.80 8.46 30.11
CA TYR A 676 14.36 9.80 29.72
C TYR A 676 14.76 10.85 30.75
N VAL A 677 14.79 12.10 30.29
CA VAL A 677 14.87 13.30 31.13
C VAL A 677 13.70 14.20 30.76
N VAL A 678 12.84 14.54 31.72
CA VAL A 678 11.89 15.64 31.55
C VAL A 678 12.47 16.90 32.18
N THR A 679 12.63 17.93 31.38
CA THR A 679 12.94 19.29 31.82
C THR A 679 11.63 20.03 32.05
N PHE A 680 11.40 20.43 33.29
CA PHE A 680 10.23 21.21 33.72
C PHE A 680 10.69 22.38 34.58
N ASN A 681 10.36 23.62 34.21
CA ASN A 681 10.85 24.84 34.88
C ASN A 681 12.38 24.86 35.10
N SER A 682 13.15 24.44 34.10
CA SER A 682 14.62 24.33 34.16
C SER A 682 15.15 23.32 35.17
N ASN A 683 14.30 22.42 35.70
CA ASN A 683 14.72 21.28 36.51
C ASN A 683 14.55 20.00 35.70
N ASP A 684 15.59 19.18 35.70
CA ASP A 684 15.62 17.90 35.03
C ASP A 684 15.22 16.78 35.98
N THR A 685 14.27 15.96 35.58
CA THR A 685 13.85 14.76 36.30
C THR A 685 14.04 13.54 35.40
N GLU A 686 14.85 12.59 35.84
CA GLU A 686 15.04 11.33 35.12
C GLU A 686 13.87 10.36 35.38
N PHE A 687 13.45 9.62 34.36
CA PHE A 687 12.45 8.56 34.50
C PHE A 687 12.62 7.51 33.40
N THR A 688 12.06 6.31 33.60
CA THR A 688 12.18 5.22 32.62
C THR A 688 10.90 4.92 31.85
N LYS A 689 9.75 4.90 32.54
CA LYS A 689 8.45 4.59 31.93
C LYS A 689 7.39 5.63 32.27
N GLU A 690 7.29 5.97 33.54
CA GLU A 690 6.31 6.90 34.07
C GLU A 690 6.97 7.84 35.07
N THR A 691 6.52 9.10 35.09
CA THR A 691 6.87 10.04 36.14
C THR A 691 5.69 10.97 36.42
N THR A 692 5.66 11.53 37.62
CA THR A 692 4.66 12.52 38.02
C THR A 692 5.36 13.73 38.61
N ILE A 693 5.05 14.90 38.07
CA ILE A 693 5.46 16.20 38.61
C ILE A 693 4.29 16.70 39.46
N GLU A 694 4.53 16.86 40.75
CA GLU A 694 3.52 17.26 41.74
C GLU A 694 3.77 18.66 42.30
N ASN A 695 2.82 19.16 43.09
CA ASN A 695 2.91 20.45 43.79
C ASN A 695 3.04 21.63 42.82
N LEU A 696 2.23 21.62 41.77
CA LEU A 696 2.18 22.67 40.75
C LEU A 696 1.08 23.68 41.06
N ALA A 697 1.45 24.96 41.07
CA ALA A 697 0.52 26.08 41.09
C ALA A 697 -0.32 26.15 39.79
N PRO A 698 -1.49 26.80 39.81
CA PRO A 698 -2.20 27.14 38.58
C PRO A 698 -1.33 28.00 37.64
N GLY A 699 -1.32 27.65 36.36
CA GLY A 699 -0.49 28.32 35.36
C GLY A 699 -0.21 27.51 34.11
N ASN A 700 0.48 28.14 33.15
CA ASN A 700 0.97 27.50 31.93
C ASN A 700 2.43 27.11 32.08
N TYR A 701 2.76 25.88 31.69
CA TYR A 701 4.10 25.34 31.78
C TYR A 701 4.51 24.70 30.45
N THR A 702 5.77 24.91 30.07
CA THR A 702 6.42 24.14 29.02
C THR A 702 7.20 23.00 29.66
N LEU A 703 6.99 21.77 29.20
CA LEU A 703 7.79 20.62 29.58
C LEU A 703 8.43 20.03 28.33
N CYS A 704 9.73 19.72 28.39
CA CYS A 704 10.46 19.10 27.30
C CYS A 704 10.99 17.75 27.76
N ILE A 705 10.73 16.69 27.00
CA ILE A 705 11.21 15.35 27.30
C ILE A 705 12.27 14.99 26.29
N ALA A 706 13.42 14.50 26.75
CA ALA A 706 14.56 14.07 25.95
C ALA A 706 14.98 12.64 26.35
N LEU A 707 15.72 11.97 25.48
CA LEU A 707 16.47 10.78 25.87
C LEU A 707 17.71 11.20 26.67
N LYS A 708 18.02 10.48 27.75
CA LYS A 708 19.19 10.77 28.58
C LYS A 708 20.51 10.64 27.81
N SER A 709 20.58 9.71 26.86
CA SER A 709 21.71 9.52 25.96
C SER A 709 21.88 10.68 24.97
N GLU A 710 20.80 11.35 24.61
CA GLU A 710 20.75 12.41 23.58
C GLU A 710 19.95 13.63 24.06
N PRO A 711 20.45 14.36 25.08
CA PRO A 711 19.70 15.44 25.72
C PRO A 711 19.46 16.67 24.82
N ASN A 712 20.07 16.71 23.64
CA ASN A 712 19.95 17.81 22.69
C ASN A 712 18.69 17.70 21.79
N GLU A 713 18.06 16.53 21.72
CA GLU A 713 16.79 16.32 21.02
C GLU A 713 15.68 16.18 22.05
N SER A 714 14.59 16.94 21.90
CA SER A 714 13.47 16.86 22.84
C SER A 714 12.12 17.11 22.18
N GLN A 715 11.08 16.49 22.74
CA GLN A 715 9.69 16.81 22.46
C GLN A 715 9.15 17.73 23.55
N CYS A 716 8.69 18.92 23.17
CA CYS A 716 8.16 19.91 24.11
C CYS A 716 6.64 20.04 24.02
N TYR A 717 6.00 20.17 25.18
CA TYR A 717 4.55 20.23 25.35
C TYR A 717 4.17 21.41 26.24
N GLU A 718 3.08 22.09 25.88
CA GLU A 718 2.46 23.14 26.68
C GLU A 718 1.33 22.53 27.51
N VAL A 719 1.37 22.71 28.83
CA VAL A 719 0.37 22.21 29.77
C VAL A 719 -0.19 23.33 30.63
N GLU A 720 -1.52 23.35 30.81
CA GLU A 720 -2.23 24.32 31.65
C GLU A 720 -2.75 23.62 32.91
N ILE A 721 -2.23 24.01 34.08
CA ILE A 721 -2.81 23.66 35.39
C ILE A 721 -3.88 24.70 35.71
N LYS A 722 -5.15 24.27 35.75
CA LYS A 722 -6.27 25.15 36.08
C LYS A 722 -6.40 25.36 37.58
N GLU A 723 -6.82 26.57 37.96
CA GLU A 723 -7.27 26.91 39.31
C GLU A 723 -8.61 26.20 39.60
N THR A 724 -8.80 25.74 40.83
CA THR A 724 -10.08 25.15 41.25
C THR A 724 -11.00 26.23 41.81
N GLU A 725 -12.25 26.30 41.35
CA GLU A 725 -13.22 27.32 41.77
C GLU A 725 -13.81 27.02 43.17
N GLY A 726 -14.00 28.07 44.00
CA GLY A 726 -14.58 27.96 45.35
C GLY A 726 -16.12 27.86 45.41
N LEU A 727 -16.68 27.76 46.62
CA LEU A 727 -18.13 27.65 46.87
C LEU A 727 -18.88 28.89 46.35
N SER A 728 -19.82 28.70 45.43
CA SER A 728 -20.60 29.77 44.82
C SER A 728 -22.08 29.40 44.67
N GLY A 729 -22.98 30.39 44.73
CA GLY A 729 -24.43 30.14 44.66
C GLY A 729 -25.28 31.40 44.57
N LYS A 730 -26.57 31.24 44.26
CA LYS A 730 -27.59 32.30 44.22
C LYS A 730 -28.60 32.13 45.35
N THR A 731 -29.10 33.25 45.87
CA THR A 731 -29.96 33.24 47.07
C THR A 731 -31.25 34.04 46.88
N ILE A 732 -32.32 33.63 47.57
CA ILE A 732 -33.66 34.23 47.50
C ILE A 732 -34.24 34.31 48.91
N LEU A 733 -34.72 35.50 49.32
CA LEU A 733 -35.35 35.72 50.63
C LEU A 733 -36.87 35.94 50.49
N ASN A 734 -37.67 35.11 51.16
CA ASN A 734 -39.13 35.20 51.28
C ASN A 734 -39.53 35.33 52.76
N LYS A 735 -40.79 35.72 53.05
CA LYS A 735 -41.32 36.16 54.38
C LYS A 735 -40.81 35.38 55.62
N ASP A 736 -40.51 34.10 55.49
CA ASP A 736 -40.04 33.20 56.55
C ASP A 736 -38.92 32.23 56.12
N ASN A 737 -38.36 32.36 54.90
CA ASN A 737 -37.49 31.33 54.33
C ASN A 737 -36.39 31.91 53.43
N TYR A 738 -35.16 31.38 53.56
CA TYR A 738 -34.00 31.72 52.76
C TYR A 738 -33.56 30.53 51.89
N THR A 739 -33.73 30.65 50.58
CA THR A 739 -33.38 29.62 49.60
C THR A 739 -31.98 29.86 49.06
N VAL A 740 -31.15 28.81 49.05
CA VAL A 740 -29.80 28.81 48.47
C VAL A 740 -29.75 27.80 47.34
N ASN A 741 -29.24 28.22 46.18
CA ASN A 741 -28.95 27.38 45.03
C ASN A 741 -27.44 27.43 44.76
N ILE A 742 -26.73 26.37 45.11
CA ILE A 742 -25.28 26.24 44.94
C ILE A 742 -24.97 25.89 43.49
N THR A 743 -24.06 26.64 42.87
CA THR A 743 -23.58 26.42 41.51
C THR A 743 -22.32 25.56 41.51
N GLN A 744 -21.43 25.75 42.49
CA GLN A 744 -20.20 25.00 42.70
C GLN A 744 -19.90 24.85 44.19
N GLY A 745 -19.33 23.71 44.59
CA GLY A 745 -18.98 23.34 45.96
C GLY A 745 -19.14 21.84 46.22
N THR A 746 -18.46 21.33 47.25
CA THR A 746 -18.43 19.92 47.63
C THR A 746 -19.45 19.61 48.74
N PRO A 747 -20.47 18.74 48.48
CA PRO A 747 -21.40 18.30 49.51
C PRO A 747 -20.76 17.27 50.47
N PRO A 748 -21.28 17.09 51.70
CA PRO A 748 -22.44 17.78 52.27
C PRO A 748 -22.19 19.24 52.68
N PHE A 749 -23.13 20.13 52.38
CA PHE A 749 -23.13 21.52 52.79
C PHE A 749 -23.70 21.67 54.21
N ASN A 750 -22.94 22.35 55.07
CA ASN A 750 -23.36 22.71 56.41
C ASN A 750 -23.94 24.13 56.39
N VAL A 751 -25.22 24.26 56.71
CA VAL A 751 -25.93 25.54 56.79
C VAL A 751 -26.08 25.92 58.26
N VAL A 752 -25.49 27.05 58.62
CA VAL A 752 -25.45 27.59 59.97
C VAL A 752 -26.28 28.86 60.02
N VAL A 753 -27.20 28.97 60.97
CA VAL A 753 -27.97 30.19 61.22
C VAL A 753 -27.66 30.67 62.63
N ASN A 754 -27.16 31.91 62.77
CA ASN A 754 -26.76 32.50 64.06
C ASN A 754 -25.81 31.61 64.89
N ASN A 755 -24.81 31.01 64.22
CA ASN A 755 -23.84 30.07 64.80
C ASN A 755 -24.39 28.70 65.23
N GLU A 756 -25.65 28.37 64.93
CA GLU A 756 -26.19 27.01 65.12
C GLU A 756 -26.33 26.29 63.78
N LEU A 757 -25.84 25.04 63.71
CA LEU A 757 -26.01 24.19 62.53
C LEU A 757 -27.48 23.78 62.41
N VAL A 758 -28.15 24.24 61.36
CA VAL A 758 -29.59 24.01 61.16
C VAL A 758 -29.89 22.99 60.06
N LEU A 759 -28.98 22.80 59.11
CA LEU A 759 -29.15 21.84 58.02
C LEU A 759 -27.77 21.33 57.57
N GLN A 760 -27.66 20.03 57.38
CA GLN A 760 -26.58 19.40 56.64
C GLN A 760 -27.22 18.66 55.45
N THR A 761 -26.80 18.98 54.23
CA THR A 761 -27.44 18.40 53.03
C THR A 761 -26.45 18.19 51.90
N SER A 762 -26.66 17.14 51.10
CA SER A 762 -25.95 16.95 49.84
C SER A 762 -26.67 17.57 48.64
N ASP A 763 -27.86 18.15 48.86
CA ASP A 763 -28.62 18.82 47.81
C ASP A 763 -27.98 20.18 47.49
N TYR A 764 -27.84 20.48 46.20
CA TYR A 764 -27.35 21.78 45.71
C TYR A 764 -28.42 22.88 45.77
N SER A 765 -29.66 22.56 46.15
CA SER A 765 -30.74 23.52 46.34
C SER A 765 -31.50 23.18 47.61
N PHE A 766 -31.57 24.13 48.54
CA PHE A 766 -32.27 23.95 49.81
C PHE A 766 -32.77 25.29 50.33
N SER A 767 -33.64 25.24 51.33
CA SER A 767 -34.14 26.45 52.01
C SER A 767 -34.12 26.25 53.51
N VAL A 768 -33.77 27.30 54.25
CA VAL A 768 -33.74 27.31 55.71
C VAL A 768 -34.68 28.38 56.27
N PRO A 769 -35.50 28.07 57.31
CA PRO A 769 -36.29 29.07 57.99
C PRO A 769 -35.40 30.13 58.60
N VAL A 770 -35.76 31.41 58.44
CA VAL A 770 -34.98 32.54 58.96
C VAL A 770 -35.87 33.61 59.56
N ASN A 771 -35.36 34.29 60.56
CA ASN A 771 -35.96 35.45 61.21
C ASN A 771 -35.21 36.75 60.84
N GLN A 772 -35.85 37.88 61.12
CA GLN A 772 -35.21 39.19 60.97
C GLN A 772 -33.91 39.26 61.78
N GLY A 773 -32.81 39.61 61.12
CA GLY A 773 -31.51 39.81 61.74
C GLY A 773 -30.64 38.56 61.79
N ASP A 774 -31.13 37.41 61.32
CA ASP A 774 -30.35 36.18 61.26
C ASP A 774 -29.13 36.32 60.34
N ILE A 775 -28.04 35.62 60.67
CA ILE A 775 -26.89 35.43 59.78
C ILE A 775 -26.89 33.99 59.30
N VAL A 776 -26.98 33.78 57.99
CA VAL A 776 -26.92 32.46 57.36
C VAL A 776 -25.54 32.26 56.75
N GLU A 777 -24.84 31.19 57.15
CA GLU A 777 -23.60 30.73 56.56
C GLU A 777 -23.79 29.37 55.89
N VAL A 778 -23.35 29.20 54.64
CA VAL A 778 -23.28 27.91 53.96
C VAL A 778 -21.83 27.55 53.78
N ILE A 779 -21.43 26.39 54.31
CA ILE A 779 -20.05 25.91 54.33
C ILE A 779 -20.00 24.59 53.57
N SER A 780 -19.05 24.46 52.65
CA SER A 780 -18.77 23.21 51.93
C SER A 780 -18.20 22.14 52.87
N ASP A 781 -18.28 20.86 52.50
CA ASP A 781 -17.56 19.78 53.21
C ASP A 781 -16.04 19.94 53.08
N LYS A 782 -15.61 20.70 52.07
CA LYS A 782 -14.22 21.03 51.85
C LYS A 782 -13.90 22.44 52.33
N ASP A 783 -13.22 22.53 53.47
CA ASP A 783 -12.92 23.82 54.14
C ASP A 783 -12.26 24.88 53.23
N CYS A 784 -11.46 24.44 52.25
CA CYS A 784 -10.74 25.32 51.33
C CYS A 784 -11.62 26.01 50.28
N GLU A 785 -12.87 25.58 50.09
CA GLU A 785 -13.80 26.16 49.12
C GLU A 785 -14.50 27.43 49.68
N GLY A 786 -14.27 27.77 50.95
CA GLY A 786 -14.83 28.97 51.57
C GLY A 786 -16.30 28.81 52.00
N LYS A 787 -16.96 29.94 52.26
CA LYS A 787 -18.34 29.99 52.74
C LYS A 787 -19.16 31.11 52.10
N LEU A 788 -20.45 30.87 51.89
CA LEU A 788 -21.43 31.92 51.56
C LEU A 788 -22.01 32.47 52.88
N ILE A 789 -22.05 33.79 53.06
CA ILE A 789 -22.56 34.44 54.28
C ILE A 789 -23.53 35.56 53.91
N GLU A 790 -24.73 35.57 54.50
CA GLU A 790 -25.74 36.63 54.29
C GLU A 790 -26.42 37.02 55.61
N SER A 791 -26.81 38.29 55.77
CA SER A 791 -27.62 38.78 56.89
C SER A 791 -29.06 39.11 56.46
N ILE A 792 -30.05 38.58 57.18
CA ILE A 792 -31.48 38.60 56.81
C ILE A 792 -32.15 39.92 57.26
N ASP A 793 -32.70 40.70 56.31
CA ASP A 793 -33.46 41.94 56.57
C ASP A 793 -34.79 42.02 55.80
N PHE A 794 -35.90 41.70 56.48
CA PHE A 794 -37.27 41.77 55.96
C PHE A 794 -37.86 43.19 55.88
N TYR A 795 -37.34 44.16 56.64
CA TYR A 795 -37.90 45.52 56.69
C TYR A 795 -37.43 46.44 55.54
N LYS A 796 -36.70 45.89 54.57
CA LYS A 796 -36.12 46.65 53.46
C LYS A 796 -37.16 47.39 52.59
N ASN A 797 -38.44 46.97 52.60
CA ASN A 797 -39.46 47.37 51.61
C ASN A 797 -40.77 48.00 52.17
N ILE A 798 -40.80 48.60 53.38
CA ILE A 798 -42.04 49.19 53.95
C ILE A 798 -42.47 50.49 53.23
N THR A 799 -43.78 50.67 52.97
CA THR A 799 -44.37 51.89 52.35
C THR A 799 -45.66 52.35 53.06
N ALA A 800 -46.06 53.63 52.84
CA ALA A 800 -47.28 54.24 53.39
C ALA A 800 -48.40 54.38 52.35
N TYR A 801 -49.66 54.16 52.73
CA TYR A 801 -50.83 54.24 51.84
C TYR A 801 -52.14 54.65 52.57
N PRO A 802 -53.01 55.51 51.98
CA PRO A 802 -52.73 56.37 50.84
C PRO A 802 -51.71 57.45 51.21
N ASN A 803 -50.88 57.83 50.24
CA ASN A 803 -49.86 58.87 50.39
C ASN A 803 -49.64 59.54 49.02
N PRO A 804 -50.23 60.72 48.75
CA PRO A 804 -50.77 61.69 49.70
C PRO A 804 -52.05 61.25 50.44
N THR A 805 -52.24 61.76 51.64
CA THR A 805 -53.40 61.52 52.52
C THR A 805 -54.16 62.82 52.81
N THR A 806 -55.45 62.75 53.17
CA THR A 806 -56.23 63.87 53.73
C THR A 806 -56.14 63.95 55.26
N GLY A 807 -55.49 62.98 55.90
CA GLY A 807 -55.40 62.85 57.35
C GLY A 807 -55.01 61.44 57.77
N ASP A 808 -55.70 60.42 57.24
CA ASP A 808 -55.50 59.01 57.60
C ASP A 808 -54.65 58.24 56.58
N PHE A 809 -53.71 57.43 57.06
CA PHE A 809 -52.86 56.57 56.23
C PHE A 809 -52.37 55.35 57.02
N GLN A 810 -51.84 54.35 56.32
CA GLN A 810 -51.41 53.11 56.92
C GLN A 810 -50.01 52.68 56.44
N PHE A 811 -49.28 51.93 57.25
CA PHE A 811 -48.12 51.16 56.81
C PHE A 811 -48.48 49.71 56.64
N VAL A 812 -48.05 49.11 55.53
CA VAL A 812 -48.04 47.64 55.39
C VAL A 812 -46.68 47.13 55.86
N LEU A 813 -46.68 46.33 56.92
CA LEU A 813 -45.50 45.76 57.56
C LEU A 813 -45.42 44.26 57.22
N PRO A 814 -44.21 43.70 57.10
CA PRO A 814 -44.02 42.28 56.79
C PRO A 814 -44.39 41.33 57.93
N VAL A 815 -44.85 41.85 59.07
CA VAL A 815 -45.27 41.09 60.26
C VAL A 815 -46.75 41.36 60.54
N ASP A 816 -47.53 40.31 60.82
CA ASP A 816 -48.99 40.41 60.85
C ASP A 816 -49.55 41.00 62.17
N GLU A 817 -48.84 40.81 63.28
CA GLU A 817 -49.23 41.28 64.61
C GLU A 817 -48.01 41.77 65.40
N GLY A 818 -48.21 42.66 66.37
CA GLY A 818 -47.13 43.15 67.23
C GLY A 818 -47.30 44.61 67.63
N ASN A 819 -46.24 45.21 68.17
CA ASN A 819 -46.21 46.63 68.53
C ASN A 819 -44.97 47.28 67.90
N ILE A 820 -45.15 48.44 67.28
CA ILE A 820 -44.06 49.15 66.62
C ILE A 820 -44.05 50.62 67.01
N LEU A 821 -42.89 51.13 67.39
CA LEU A 821 -42.72 52.54 67.71
C LEU A 821 -42.57 53.32 66.41
N ILE A 822 -43.50 54.24 66.16
CA ILE A 822 -43.46 55.14 65.03
C ILE A 822 -43.47 56.57 65.54
N GLU A 823 -42.48 57.32 65.09
CA GLU A 823 -42.33 58.73 65.37
C GLU A 823 -42.70 59.53 64.12
N VAL A 824 -43.58 60.51 64.25
CA VAL A 824 -43.98 61.39 63.15
C VAL A 824 -43.41 62.77 63.40
N TYR A 825 -42.67 63.27 62.41
CA TYR A 825 -42.03 64.58 62.43
C TYR A 825 -42.65 65.47 61.34
N ASN A 826 -42.80 66.77 61.61
CA ASN A 826 -43.07 67.74 60.54
C ASN A 826 -41.79 68.07 59.74
N ILE A 827 -41.92 68.88 58.68
CA ILE A 827 -40.78 69.31 57.86
C ILE A 827 -39.68 70.07 58.62
N HIS A 828 -39.99 70.66 59.77
CA HIS A 828 -39.04 71.37 60.62
C HIS A 828 -38.36 70.44 61.64
N SER A 829 -38.48 69.12 61.45
CA SER A 829 -37.98 68.08 62.37
C SER A 829 -38.56 68.17 63.78
N GLN A 830 -39.69 68.85 63.96
CA GLN A 830 -40.39 68.86 65.24
C GLN A 830 -41.23 67.58 65.34
N MET A 831 -41.01 66.82 66.41
CA MET A 831 -41.75 65.60 66.69
C MET A 831 -43.19 65.95 67.05
N LEU A 832 -44.13 65.44 66.26
CA LEU A 832 -45.57 65.64 66.45
C LEU A 832 -46.16 64.53 67.30
N SER A 833 -45.71 63.31 67.08
CA SER A 833 -46.10 62.15 67.87
C SER A 833 -44.96 61.15 67.94
N SER A 834 -44.78 60.54 69.10
CA SER A 834 -44.01 59.31 69.26
C SER A 834 -44.93 58.34 70.00
N ARG A 835 -45.38 57.30 69.30
CA ARG A 835 -46.36 56.35 69.83
C ARG A 835 -46.01 54.95 69.39
N VAL A 836 -46.29 54.01 70.30
CA VAL A 836 -46.28 52.58 69.97
C VAL A 836 -47.64 52.26 69.37
N TYR A 837 -47.63 51.78 68.13
CA TYR A 837 -48.82 51.34 67.40
C TYR A 837 -48.89 49.83 67.42
N THR A 838 -50.09 49.30 67.68
CA THR A 838 -50.36 47.88 67.51
C THR A 838 -50.55 47.57 66.03
N ILE A 839 -49.81 46.59 65.53
CA ILE A 839 -49.92 46.05 64.18
C ILE A 839 -51.11 45.10 64.18
N GLN A 840 -52.06 45.32 63.29
CA GLN A 840 -53.21 44.45 63.10
C GLN A 840 -53.26 44.00 61.64
N SER A 841 -53.15 42.69 61.44
CA SER A 841 -53.14 42.05 60.10
C SER A 841 -52.13 42.68 59.14
N GLY A 842 -50.92 42.94 59.61
CA GLY A 842 -49.84 43.49 58.79
C GLY A 842 -49.94 45.00 58.58
N VAL A 843 -50.88 45.67 59.25
CA VAL A 843 -51.16 47.08 59.01
C VAL A 843 -51.09 47.88 60.29
N VAL A 844 -50.49 49.07 60.19
CA VAL A 844 -50.57 50.12 61.22
C VAL A 844 -51.27 51.32 60.64
N ASN A 845 -52.48 51.59 61.14
CA ASN A 845 -53.26 52.78 60.79
C ASN A 845 -52.82 53.97 61.64
N MET A 846 -52.61 55.12 61.00
CA MET A 846 -52.21 56.37 61.63
C MET A 846 -53.02 57.54 61.09
N THR A 847 -53.12 58.60 61.90
CA THR A 847 -53.79 59.84 61.51
C THR A 847 -52.96 61.06 61.87
N ILE A 848 -52.99 62.04 60.97
CA ILE A 848 -52.48 63.41 61.11
C ILE A 848 -53.60 64.40 60.76
N GLU A 849 -54.87 64.00 60.87
CA GLU A 849 -56.04 64.82 60.51
C GLU A 849 -56.05 66.20 61.18
N ASN A 850 -55.58 66.30 62.43
CA ASN A 850 -55.52 67.56 63.18
C ASN A 850 -54.26 68.41 62.92
N ASN A 851 -53.39 68.00 62.00
CA ASN A 851 -52.20 68.76 61.60
C ASN A 851 -52.45 69.53 60.29
N GLU A 852 -51.79 70.68 60.09
CA GLU A 852 -51.93 71.47 58.84
C GLU A 852 -51.51 70.67 57.59
N PRO A 853 -52.02 70.96 56.38
CA PRO A 853 -51.49 70.40 55.14
C PRO A 853 -49.96 70.58 55.02
N GLY A 854 -49.25 69.55 54.56
CA GLY A 854 -47.78 69.56 54.51
C GLY A 854 -47.10 68.19 54.40
N ILE A 855 -45.77 68.18 54.42
CA ILE A 855 -44.97 66.95 54.41
C ILE A 855 -44.63 66.53 55.84
N TYR A 856 -44.72 65.23 56.08
CA TYR A 856 -44.40 64.59 57.35
C TYR A 856 -43.43 63.44 57.11
N PHE A 857 -42.66 63.07 58.14
CA PHE A 857 -41.77 61.92 58.10
C PHE A 857 -42.12 60.98 59.23
N ALA A 858 -42.53 59.78 58.88
CA ALA A 858 -42.73 58.70 59.83
C ALA A 858 -41.45 57.87 59.92
N LYS A 859 -40.80 57.93 61.07
CA LYS A 859 -39.64 57.11 61.39
C LYS A 859 -40.14 55.88 62.13
N ILE A 860 -40.06 54.73 61.46
CA ILE A 860 -40.33 53.42 62.02
C ILE A 860 -39.08 52.96 62.75
N ILE A 861 -39.18 52.80 64.07
CA ILE A 861 -38.05 52.43 64.92
C ILE A 861 -37.95 50.91 64.98
N THR A 862 -36.93 50.39 64.29
CA THR A 862 -36.45 49.00 64.37
C THR A 862 -34.95 49.03 64.70
N ASN A 863 -34.27 47.87 64.75
CA ASN A 863 -32.81 47.81 64.91
C ASN A 863 -32.05 48.64 63.86
N GLN A 864 -32.66 48.83 62.68
CA GLN A 864 -32.20 49.70 61.59
C GLN A 864 -33.34 50.66 61.22
N PRO A 865 -33.46 51.85 61.85
CA PRO A 865 -34.62 52.73 61.69
C PRO A 865 -34.90 53.08 60.22
N ARG A 866 -36.17 53.04 59.82
CA ARG A 866 -36.61 53.39 58.46
C ARG A 866 -37.43 54.68 58.49
N ILE A 867 -37.14 55.59 57.57
CA ILE A 867 -37.85 56.87 57.46
C ILE A 867 -38.69 56.83 56.20
N ILE A 868 -40.00 57.05 56.36
CA ILE A 868 -40.96 57.06 55.27
C ILE A 868 -41.60 58.44 55.20
N LYS A 869 -41.54 59.06 54.02
CA LYS A 869 -42.14 60.37 53.75
C LYS A 869 -43.65 60.23 53.56
N ILE A 870 -44.43 61.04 54.25
CA ILE A 870 -45.89 61.16 54.17
C ILE A 870 -46.26 62.57 53.68
N ILE A 871 -47.28 62.70 52.84
CA ILE A 871 -47.73 63.97 52.27
C ILE A 871 -49.21 64.15 52.66
N LYS A 872 -49.57 65.24 53.33
CA LYS A 872 -50.95 65.61 53.64
C LYS A 872 -51.41 66.76 52.75
N ASN A 873 -52.54 66.57 52.08
CA ASN A 873 -53.18 67.59 51.24
C ASN A 873 -54.05 68.57 52.02
#